data_AF-A0A1H9M8Q1-F1
#
_entry.id   AF-A0A1H9M8Q1-F1
#
_cell.length_a   1.000
_cell.length_b   1.000
_cell.length_c   1.000
_cell.angle_alpha   90.00
_cell.angle_beta   90.00
_cell.angle_gamma   90.00
#
_symmetry.space_group_name_H-M   'P 1'
#
loop_
_entity.id
_entity.type
_entity.pdbx_description
1 polymer ?
#
loop_
_entity_poly.entity_id
_entity_poly.type
_entity_poly.pdbx_seq_one_letter_code
_entity_poly.pdbx_strand_id
1 'polypeptide(L)'
;MSVLNRLFSGVIWPRVLLITLCVLLTAACWLLGPWLGFGEARPLEPVSSRIIVVVMLASVLMAYWLRLPLFISLTLVVLALIWVAGPWLLVGKGYPLRLPGHRLLLMAVVAFVALTYGVWRLLQALARNPALLSRWIKKPSSTQKNAAQANTAIHTAVARGMQYMRQIQQVIPRWQRFFGLRRATLPWFLMLGAPSAGKTALLLSSGQDFPLPEQLSRKNSEAPPTGSCECLFTNQAVFIDTAGRFVSETNDGEEEWSSLLSALKKSRPTQGINGAIVTLSVEDILHKTQTERLAMAAALRGRISEAREKLGVRFPIYVIVTKLDLLNGFTDFFRNLTLAEREQIWGVTLDWEKALPHASQNLHHQLKQEFDLLHHRLSSAVYLRQQEEYDLGDRKRLYAFPDDFAQLASIVNEMVNNIFFASRYDETDVFSALRGVYFTSSCQPQSFSLFNNQTLLQRWHQLVRDGKLSSLPSDKRSLSEEQVLLSENAWSKHYFLTQLFGEVIGRDGDLVRYNLQRHAASRLKNLFGHLACWGGAIWLTLALCNSYQLNHGYLNALDKKLSRVALQLENYTDEKAVNKLMPLLSTTRALAKYPGLNLNDPDQQWRYGLYTGYSIAAGADSLYHFVLQHYLLPELVKKAHDDLQLALNSSDDQRVWTALKSYLMLTRSTKGDYAWLVSQLSDSWLQSRTFSGVVDVEPLQSYLNDLFNLKTWQKSLSPADDTLITRARARLGEKDESARLWQRIEHDSAKSAPANLTLQAITGSESPQLFYLSDSELNQKGIPGLYTHAGWEQVVKKKMLTSLLLLQREDSWVMGETTGLKSLADLHNRVLTQYLQNYATYWQRFLDNLQLISLEEGQSGGATDIALNIALLRTMVSDHSPLTTVFQRVANETVLTSGSLPGNNKLSTVVNKGFADRSLIKQLLDDRFAALRTFVLGDTTKESGPTEFLQAQGNGLNGVLMLLRDQYTRFVVYNSAFANIGGQQMALESAQMGAQEDTWPAAVRNVVSPLLSATFNKVQQRDIARSTAAIGDGLGEVCRRSFQGRYPFADSKREVSVPDFVRFFAPGGIVDSWFKQNLAEKVDTSHYPWRFKGTSNTEGLAFFEQAAAIRALFFSGDDNQKPALNFSATVRFLAPEVREFILSFNGEALKYAHGPLTVQALNWSAVRQGSEISMALREDQAGALPDLHWQGPWALLHWLDAAETIRDTPDGNLLLQWGNGKKRVELQLDGLAVNGAMPGDVLRDFRCPETGTQDDAL
;
A
#
# COMPACT_ATOMS: atom_id res chain seq x y z
N MET A 1 -23.14 -74.14 -4.47
CA MET A 1 -24.15 -73.40 -5.26
C MET A 1 -24.59 -72.07 -4.62
N SER A 2 -24.95 -71.99 -3.33
CA SER A 2 -25.45 -70.73 -2.71
C SER A 2 -24.40 -69.63 -2.55
N VAL A 3 -23.11 -69.98 -2.35
CA VAL A 3 -21.99 -69.01 -2.31
C VAL A 3 -21.68 -68.48 -3.70
N LEU A 4 -21.73 -69.34 -4.74
CA LEU A 4 -21.64 -68.93 -6.13
C LEU A 4 -22.82 -68.04 -6.54
N ASN A 5 -24.06 -68.37 -6.18
CA ASN A 5 -25.22 -67.50 -6.44
C ASN A 5 -25.18 -66.18 -5.65
N ARG A 6 -24.50 -66.13 -4.50
CA ARG A 6 -24.23 -64.86 -3.79
C ARG A 6 -23.19 -64.02 -4.52
N LEU A 7 -22.12 -64.64 -5.04
CA LEU A 7 -21.12 -63.97 -5.90
C LEU A 7 -21.73 -63.45 -7.22
N PHE A 8 -22.68 -64.19 -7.80
CA PHE A 8 -23.43 -63.81 -9.01
C PHE A 8 -24.72 -63.02 -8.74
N SER A 9 -24.96 -62.59 -7.49
CA SER A 9 -26.07 -61.67 -7.20
C SER A 9 -25.81 -60.31 -7.86
N GLY A 10 -26.83 -59.72 -8.49
CA GLY A 10 -26.73 -58.50 -9.31
C GLY A 10 -26.18 -57.23 -8.61
N VAL A 11 -25.87 -57.32 -7.31
CA VAL A 11 -25.28 -56.25 -6.52
C VAL A 11 -23.73 -56.31 -6.49
N ILE A 12 -23.14 -57.51 -6.61
CA ILE A 12 -21.69 -57.73 -6.48
C ILE A 12 -21.00 -57.59 -7.84
N TRP A 13 -21.59 -58.14 -8.90
CA TRP A 13 -21.05 -58.10 -10.26
C TRP A 13 -20.70 -56.70 -10.79
N PRO A 14 -21.54 -55.66 -10.66
CA PRO A 14 -21.17 -54.31 -11.10
C PRO A 14 -20.00 -53.71 -10.30
N ARG A 15 -19.77 -54.13 -9.05
CA ARG A 15 -18.62 -53.67 -8.25
C ARG A 15 -17.33 -54.34 -8.70
N VAL A 16 -17.38 -55.64 -8.98
CA VAL A 16 -16.24 -56.40 -9.51
C VAL A 16 -15.87 -55.90 -10.91
N LEU A 17 -16.86 -55.64 -11.77
CA LEU A 17 -16.65 -55.04 -13.10
C LEU A 17 -16.05 -53.63 -13.02
N LEU A 18 -16.48 -52.80 -12.08
CA LEU A 18 -15.91 -51.45 -11.92
C LEU A 18 -14.45 -51.49 -11.42
N ILE A 19 -14.15 -52.37 -10.46
CA ILE A 19 -12.79 -52.56 -9.93
C ILE A 19 -11.87 -53.07 -11.04
N THR A 20 -12.28 -54.11 -11.75
CA THR A 20 -11.51 -54.68 -12.88
C THR A 20 -11.32 -53.66 -14.00
N LEU A 21 -12.35 -52.87 -14.34
CA LEU A 21 -12.25 -51.77 -15.30
C LEU A 21 -11.25 -50.70 -14.86
N CYS A 22 -11.25 -50.29 -13.59
CA CYS A 22 -10.29 -49.31 -13.08
C CYS A 22 -8.86 -49.85 -13.09
N VAL A 23 -8.65 -51.12 -12.75
CA VAL A 23 -7.34 -51.78 -12.83
C VAL A 23 -6.86 -51.86 -14.28
N LEU A 24 -7.73 -52.20 -15.23
CA LEU A 24 -7.39 -52.23 -16.65
C LEU A 24 -7.08 -50.83 -17.19
N LEU A 25 -7.86 -49.81 -16.83
CA LEU A 25 -7.63 -48.42 -17.25
C LEU A 25 -6.35 -47.83 -16.64
N THR A 26 -6.01 -48.18 -15.40
CA THR A 26 -4.75 -47.76 -14.77
C THR A 26 -3.54 -48.42 -15.45
N ALA A 27 -3.62 -49.72 -15.75
CA ALA A 27 -2.60 -50.43 -16.51
C ALA A 27 -2.45 -49.86 -17.94
N ALA A 28 -3.57 -49.61 -18.64
CA ALA A 28 -3.59 -49.01 -19.97
C ALA A 28 -3.01 -47.59 -19.98
N CYS A 29 -3.37 -46.75 -19.01
CA CYS A 29 -2.81 -45.40 -18.86
C CYS A 29 -1.29 -45.45 -18.64
N TRP A 30 -0.79 -46.43 -17.87
CA TRP A 30 0.64 -46.56 -17.58
C TRP A 30 1.46 -47.03 -18.78
N LEU A 31 0.98 -48.08 -19.47
CA LEU A 31 1.67 -48.76 -20.56
C LEU A 31 1.46 -48.08 -21.92
N LEU A 32 0.22 -47.73 -22.25
CA LEU A 32 -0.15 -47.16 -23.56
C LEU A 32 -0.15 -45.61 -23.56
N GLY A 33 -0.18 -44.97 -22.38
CA GLY A 33 -0.25 -43.51 -22.23
C GLY A 33 0.75 -42.71 -23.09
N PRO A 34 2.05 -43.06 -23.14
CA PRO A 34 3.03 -42.33 -23.95
C PRO A 34 2.80 -42.37 -25.47
N TRP A 35 2.00 -43.33 -25.93
CA TRP A 35 1.68 -43.55 -27.33
C TRP A 35 0.30 -42.99 -27.72
N LEU A 36 -0.49 -42.56 -26.73
CA LEU A 36 -1.82 -41.96 -26.91
C LEU A 36 -1.69 -40.44 -27.09
N GLY A 37 -1.86 -39.97 -28.33
CA GLY A 37 -1.84 -38.55 -28.69
C GLY A 37 -2.53 -38.25 -30.02
N PHE A 38 -2.84 -36.97 -30.26
CA PHE A 38 -3.43 -36.47 -31.51
C PHE A 38 -2.51 -35.39 -32.10
N GLY A 39 -1.91 -35.66 -33.26
CA GLY A 39 -0.86 -34.80 -33.83
C GLY A 39 0.39 -34.75 -32.94
N GLU A 40 0.87 -33.56 -32.62
CA GLU A 40 1.99 -33.35 -31.68
C GLU A 40 1.56 -33.43 -30.20
N ALA A 41 0.25 -33.51 -29.91
CA ALA A 41 -0.25 -33.50 -28.54
C ALA A 41 -0.20 -34.89 -27.90
N ARG A 42 0.72 -35.09 -26.95
CA ARG A 42 0.84 -36.32 -26.13
C ARG A 42 0.60 -36.03 -24.65
N PRO A 43 -0.67 -35.89 -24.21
CA PRO A 43 -1.00 -35.46 -22.84
C PRO A 43 -0.57 -36.47 -21.76
N LEU A 44 -0.43 -37.75 -22.09
CA LEU A 44 -0.09 -38.84 -21.16
C LEU A 44 1.37 -39.33 -21.27
N GLU A 45 2.19 -38.69 -22.09
CA GLU A 45 3.63 -38.96 -22.15
C GLU A 45 4.35 -38.65 -20.83
N PRO A 46 4.11 -37.49 -20.19
CA PRO A 46 4.71 -37.19 -18.89
C PRO A 46 4.27 -38.18 -17.81
N VAL A 47 5.23 -38.64 -17.00
CA VAL A 47 4.98 -39.53 -15.85
C VAL A 47 4.02 -38.88 -14.85
N SER A 48 4.13 -37.57 -14.65
CA SER A 48 3.25 -36.78 -13.77
C SER A 48 1.78 -36.84 -14.22
N SER A 49 1.51 -36.73 -15.52
CA SER A 49 0.16 -36.85 -16.08
C SER A 49 -0.45 -38.23 -15.82
N ARG A 50 0.35 -39.31 -15.98
CA ARG A 50 -0.11 -40.69 -15.74
C ARG A 50 -0.44 -40.95 -14.28
N ILE A 51 0.39 -40.46 -13.34
CA ILE A 51 0.12 -40.58 -11.90
C ILE A 51 -1.20 -39.88 -11.54
N ILE A 52 -1.44 -38.69 -12.07
CA ILE A 52 -2.67 -37.93 -11.79
C ILE A 52 -3.92 -38.67 -12.28
N VAL A 53 -3.87 -39.27 -13.48
CA VAL A 53 -4.99 -40.08 -14.01
C VAL A 53 -5.21 -41.34 -13.17
N VAL A 54 -4.15 -42.00 -12.70
CA VAL A 54 -4.27 -43.19 -11.83
C VAL A 54 -4.90 -42.83 -10.47
N VAL A 55 -4.44 -41.75 -9.84
CA VAL A 55 -5.02 -41.25 -8.57
C VAL A 55 -6.48 -40.84 -8.77
N MET A 56 -6.80 -40.19 -9.89
CA MET A 56 -8.17 -39.84 -10.26
C MET A 56 -9.05 -41.09 -10.39
N LEU A 57 -8.62 -42.13 -11.10
CA LEU A 57 -9.36 -43.39 -11.22
C LEU A 57 -9.57 -44.07 -9.86
N ALA A 58 -8.55 -44.09 -8.99
CA ALA A 58 -8.66 -44.63 -7.64
C ALA A 58 -9.64 -43.82 -6.77
N SER A 59 -9.62 -42.49 -6.87
CA SER A 59 -10.53 -41.61 -6.12
C SER A 59 -11.98 -41.71 -6.61
N VAL A 60 -12.22 -41.88 -7.91
CA VAL A 60 -13.55 -42.14 -8.47
C VAL A 60 -14.08 -43.50 -8.00
N LEU A 61 -13.23 -44.53 -7.97
CA LEU A 61 -13.56 -45.84 -7.43
C LEU A 61 -13.92 -45.76 -5.94
N MET A 62 -13.11 -45.06 -5.14
CA MET A 62 -13.36 -44.83 -3.72
C MET A 62 -14.64 -44.02 -3.49
N ALA A 63 -14.87 -42.97 -4.27
CA ALA A 63 -16.08 -42.15 -4.19
C ALA A 63 -17.34 -42.98 -4.52
N TYR A 64 -17.26 -43.86 -5.51
CA TYR A 64 -18.32 -44.80 -5.81
C TYR A 64 -18.57 -45.78 -4.65
N TRP A 65 -17.50 -46.31 -4.04
CA TRP A 65 -17.55 -47.25 -2.93
C TRP A 65 -18.16 -46.64 -1.66
N LEU A 66 -17.75 -45.41 -1.32
CA LEU A 66 -18.28 -44.61 -0.21
C LEU A 66 -19.67 -44.01 -0.48
N ARG A 67 -20.25 -44.27 -1.66
CA ARG A 67 -21.55 -43.72 -2.12
C ARG A 67 -21.60 -42.19 -2.11
N LEU A 68 -20.48 -41.54 -2.38
CA LEU A 68 -20.43 -40.10 -2.54
C LEU A 68 -21.29 -39.68 -3.75
N PRO A 69 -21.87 -38.47 -3.73
CA PRO A 69 -22.70 -37.98 -4.81
C PRO A 69 -21.89 -37.84 -6.11
N LEU A 70 -22.50 -38.25 -7.22
CA LEU A 70 -21.87 -38.39 -8.55
C LEU A 70 -21.21 -37.10 -9.08
N PHE A 71 -21.67 -35.93 -8.62
CA PHE A 71 -21.05 -34.67 -8.98
C PHE A 71 -19.60 -34.58 -8.47
N ILE A 72 -19.26 -35.14 -7.30
CA ILE A 72 -17.90 -35.11 -6.74
C ILE A 72 -16.94 -35.91 -7.63
N SER A 73 -17.36 -37.10 -8.07
CA SER A 73 -16.58 -37.90 -9.02
C SER A 73 -16.42 -37.18 -10.36
N LEU A 74 -17.48 -36.52 -10.86
CA LEU A 74 -17.41 -35.76 -12.10
C LEU A 74 -16.47 -34.55 -11.98
N THR A 75 -16.50 -33.84 -10.85
CA THR A 75 -15.59 -32.72 -10.57
C THR A 75 -14.14 -33.20 -10.57
N LEU A 76 -13.83 -34.32 -9.90
CA LEU A 76 -12.48 -34.89 -9.89
C LEU A 76 -11.98 -35.26 -11.30
N VAL A 77 -12.86 -35.80 -12.14
CA VAL A 77 -12.56 -36.08 -13.56
C VAL A 77 -12.23 -34.80 -14.32
N VAL A 78 -13.08 -33.78 -14.20
CA VAL A 78 -12.91 -32.50 -14.90
C VAL A 78 -11.64 -31.79 -14.45
N LEU A 79 -11.33 -31.82 -13.14
CA LEU A 79 -10.08 -31.26 -12.60
C LEU A 79 -8.86 -31.99 -13.20
N ALA A 80 -8.83 -33.32 -13.19
CA ALA A 80 -7.73 -34.07 -13.79
C ALA A 80 -7.58 -33.77 -15.29
N LEU A 81 -8.69 -33.65 -16.02
CA LEU A 81 -8.72 -33.35 -17.44
C LEU A 81 -8.20 -31.94 -17.76
N ILE A 82 -8.58 -30.93 -16.97
CA ILE A 82 -8.05 -29.56 -17.09
C ILE A 82 -6.53 -29.54 -16.88
N TRP A 83 -5.99 -30.35 -15.96
CA TRP A 83 -4.54 -30.37 -15.71
C TRP A 83 -3.76 -31.00 -16.85
N VAL A 84 -4.24 -32.17 -17.30
CA VAL A 84 -3.52 -33.09 -18.21
C VAL A 84 -3.75 -32.70 -19.67
N ALA A 85 -4.99 -32.40 -20.06
CA ALA A 85 -5.35 -32.04 -21.43
C ALA A 85 -5.34 -30.51 -21.69
N GLY A 86 -5.46 -29.69 -20.64
CA GLY A 86 -5.49 -28.23 -20.76
C GLY A 86 -4.35 -27.61 -21.60
N PRO A 87 -3.07 -28.01 -21.42
CA PRO A 87 -1.96 -27.40 -22.17
C PRO A 87 -2.04 -27.55 -23.68
N TRP A 88 -2.79 -28.55 -24.14
CA TRP A 88 -2.93 -28.95 -25.53
C TRP A 88 -4.23 -28.44 -26.15
N LEU A 89 -5.05 -27.72 -25.38
CA LEU A 89 -6.32 -27.17 -25.86
C LEU A 89 -6.06 -25.90 -26.68
N LEU A 90 -6.19 -26.01 -28.00
CA LEU A 90 -6.06 -24.90 -28.94
C LEU A 90 -7.39 -24.12 -29.03
N VAL A 91 -7.35 -22.81 -28.78
CA VAL A 91 -8.51 -21.92 -28.96
C VAL A 91 -8.08 -20.73 -29.83
N GLY A 92 -8.63 -20.64 -31.03
CA GLY A 92 -8.18 -19.66 -32.04
C GLY A 92 -6.75 -19.97 -32.50
N LYS A 93 -5.83 -19.02 -32.33
CA LYS A 93 -4.41 -19.15 -32.70
C LYS A 93 -3.47 -19.47 -31.51
N GLY A 94 -4.00 -19.71 -30.31
CA GLY A 94 -3.18 -19.87 -29.11
C GLY A 94 -3.60 -21.02 -28.19
N TYR A 95 -2.73 -21.37 -27.25
CA TYR A 95 -2.96 -22.36 -26.20
C TYR A 95 -3.15 -21.65 -24.85
N PRO A 96 -4.34 -21.08 -24.56
CA PRO A 96 -4.57 -20.25 -23.38
C PRO A 96 -4.34 -21.00 -22.05
N LEU A 97 -4.52 -22.32 -22.05
CA LEU A 97 -4.36 -23.20 -20.88
C LEU A 97 -2.96 -23.84 -20.77
N ARG A 98 -1.99 -23.42 -21.60
CA ARG A 98 -0.59 -23.87 -21.49
C ARG A 98 0.05 -23.42 -20.18
N LEU A 99 -0.20 -22.17 -19.80
CA LEU A 99 0.27 -21.57 -18.55
C LEU A 99 -0.37 -22.26 -17.32
N PRO A 100 0.43 -22.69 -16.32
CA PRO A 100 -0.08 -23.34 -15.11
C PRO A 100 -1.11 -22.50 -14.34
N GLY A 101 -0.93 -21.17 -14.31
CA GLY A 101 -1.84 -20.25 -13.60
C GLY A 101 -3.28 -20.29 -14.13
N HIS A 102 -3.46 -20.31 -15.45
CA HIS A 102 -4.80 -20.40 -16.06
C HIS A 102 -5.48 -21.74 -15.75
N ARG A 103 -4.72 -22.83 -15.64
CA ARG A 103 -5.25 -24.16 -15.25
C ARG A 103 -5.68 -24.20 -13.79
N LEU A 104 -4.87 -23.67 -12.87
CA LEU A 104 -5.22 -23.58 -11.44
C LEU A 104 -6.47 -22.71 -11.23
N LEU A 105 -6.58 -21.61 -11.96
CA LEU A 105 -7.75 -20.72 -11.90
C LEU A 105 -9.03 -21.43 -12.36
N LEU A 106 -8.97 -22.12 -13.50
CA LEU A 106 -10.10 -22.89 -14.02
C LEU A 106 -10.50 -24.05 -13.08
N MET A 107 -9.53 -24.69 -12.44
CA MET A 107 -9.76 -25.71 -11.41
C MET A 107 -10.46 -25.17 -10.17
N ALA A 108 -10.01 -24.02 -9.66
CA ALA A 108 -10.62 -23.36 -8.51
C ALA A 108 -12.08 -23.01 -8.80
N VAL A 109 -12.39 -22.52 -10.01
CA VAL A 109 -13.76 -22.24 -10.46
C VAL A 109 -14.61 -23.52 -10.44
N VAL A 110 -14.13 -24.59 -11.05
CA VAL A 110 -14.86 -25.88 -11.13
C VAL A 110 -15.08 -26.50 -9.74
N ALA A 111 -14.07 -26.45 -8.86
CA ALA A 111 -14.16 -26.94 -7.49
C ALA A 111 -15.15 -26.10 -6.65
N PHE A 112 -15.15 -24.78 -6.81
CA PHE A 112 -16.05 -23.87 -6.11
C PHE A 112 -17.52 -24.08 -6.51
N VAL A 113 -17.80 -24.23 -7.81
CA VAL A 113 -19.14 -24.56 -8.32
C VAL A 113 -19.61 -25.90 -7.75
N ALA A 114 -18.73 -26.90 -7.67
CA ALA A 114 -19.06 -28.19 -7.09
C ALA A 114 -19.34 -28.11 -5.57
N LEU A 115 -18.56 -27.33 -4.83
CA LEU A 115 -18.73 -27.14 -3.38
C LEU A 115 -20.03 -26.41 -3.06
N THR A 116 -20.33 -25.31 -3.75
CA THR A 116 -21.57 -24.55 -3.57
C THR A 116 -22.79 -25.37 -3.95
N TYR A 117 -22.72 -26.15 -5.05
CA TYR A 117 -23.75 -27.12 -5.41
C TYR A 117 -23.92 -28.22 -4.34
N GLY A 118 -22.81 -28.69 -3.76
CA GLY A 118 -22.79 -29.66 -2.66
C GLY A 118 -23.47 -29.13 -1.39
N VAL A 119 -23.13 -27.90 -0.97
CA VAL A 119 -23.75 -27.20 0.16
C VAL A 119 -25.25 -27.00 -0.09
N TRP A 120 -25.65 -26.56 -1.28
CA TRP A 120 -27.06 -26.44 -1.65
C TRP A 120 -27.79 -27.78 -1.55
N ARG A 121 -27.22 -28.87 -2.07
CA ARG A 121 -27.80 -30.22 -1.94
C ARG A 121 -27.87 -30.67 -0.48
N LEU A 122 -26.88 -30.32 0.34
CA LEU A 122 -26.87 -30.61 1.78
C LEU A 122 -27.98 -29.82 2.50
N LEU A 123 -28.12 -28.52 2.23
CA LEU A 123 -29.19 -27.68 2.77
C LEU A 123 -30.57 -28.18 2.35
N GLN A 124 -30.75 -28.59 1.10
CA GLN A 124 -31.99 -29.25 0.66
C GLN A 124 -32.22 -30.59 1.36
N ALA A 125 -31.18 -31.37 1.61
CA ALA A 125 -31.29 -32.63 2.33
C ALA A 125 -31.67 -32.41 3.81
N LEU A 126 -31.09 -31.39 4.47
CA LEU A 126 -31.42 -30.99 5.84
C LEU A 126 -32.86 -30.44 5.93
N ALA A 127 -33.26 -29.56 5.00
CA ALA A 127 -34.60 -28.99 4.97
C ALA A 127 -35.71 -30.02 4.70
N ARG A 128 -35.40 -31.08 3.93
CA ARG A 128 -36.36 -32.16 3.62
C ARG A 128 -36.38 -33.29 4.65
N ASN A 129 -35.34 -33.43 5.47
CA ASN A 129 -35.24 -34.46 6.51
C ASN A 129 -34.93 -33.84 7.90
N PRO A 130 -35.97 -33.49 8.69
CA PRO A 130 -35.78 -32.98 10.04
C PRO A 130 -35.10 -33.99 10.99
N ALA A 131 -35.08 -35.29 10.63
CA ALA A 131 -34.37 -36.33 11.37
C ALA A 131 -32.83 -36.21 11.34
N LEU A 132 -32.26 -35.57 10.31
CA LEU A 132 -30.82 -35.29 10.25
C LEU A 132 -30.46 -34.12 11.17
N LEU A 133 -31.34 -33.12 11.26
CA LEU A 133 -31.23 -31.97 12.17
C LEU A 133 -31.42 -32.38 13.64
N SER A 134 -32.39 -33.27 13.93
CA SER A 134 -32.62 -33.74 15.31
C SER A 134 -31.54 -34.69 15.84
N ARG A 135 -30.75 -35.33 14.97
CA ARG A 135 -29.51 -36.02 15.40
C ARG A 135 -28.42 -35.05 15.87
N TRP A 136 -28.46 -33.80 15.40
CA TRP A 136 -27.51 -32.74 15.77
C TRP A 136 -28.07 -31.83 16.88
N ILE A 137 -29.39 -31.78 17.06
CA ILE A 137 -30.08 -30.97 18.06
C ILE A 137 -30.90 -31.91 18.95
N LYS A 138 -30.35 -32.27 20.11
CA LYS A 138 -31.09 -32.99 21.16
C LYS A 138 -32.11 -32.05 21.81
N LYS A 139 -33.40 -32.41 21.72
CA LYS A 139 -34.31 -32.50 22.88
C LYS A 139 -35.64 -33.18 22.47
N PRO A 140 -36.15 -34.15 23.25
CA PRO A 140 -37.55 -34.52 23.21
C PRO A 140 -38.33 -33.62 24.17
N SER A 141 -39.58 -33.29 23.85
CA SER A 141 -40.55 -32.83 24.84
C SER A 141 -41.80 -33.69 24.75
N SER A 142 -42.08 -34.31 25.87
CA SER A 142 -43.13 -35.27 26.15
C SER A 142 -44.37 -34.58 26.74
N THR A 143 -45.52 -34.66 26.06
CA THR A 143 -46.83 -34.48 26.71
C THR A 143 -47.92 -35.21 25.92
N GLN A 144 -48.90 -35.79 26.64
CA GLN A 144 -50.12 -36.50 26.20
C GLN A 144 -50.04 -38.00 25.86
N LYS A 145 -49.80 -38.86 26.87
CA LYS A 145 -49.64 -40.31 26.71
C LYS A 145 -50.85 -41.12 26.19
N ASN A 146 -52.08 -40.59 26.16
CA ASN A 146 -53.23 -41.39 25.70
C ASN A 146 -53.73 -41.00 24.29
N ALA A 147 -53.72 -39.71 23.92
CA ALA A 147 -53.85 -39.28 22.51
C ALA A 147 -52.56 -39.53 21.69
N ALA A 148 -51.39 -39.63 22.35
CA ALA A 148 -50.12 -39.92 21.68
C ALA A 148 -50.01 -41.38 21.20
N GLN A 149 -50.67 -42.37 21.81
CA GLN A 149 -50.59 -43.75 21.31
C GLN A 149 -51.28 -43.92 19.95
N ALA A 150 -52.48 -43.35 19.77
CA ALA A 150 -53.16 -43.35 18.47
C ALA A 150 -52.44 -42.48 17.42
N ASN A 151 -51.98 -41.29 17.81
CA ASN A 151 -51.19 -40.42 16.91
C ASN A 151 -49.84 -41.05 16.52
N THR A 152 -49.19 -41.79 17.43
CA THR A 152 -47.97 -42.53 17.10
C THR A 152 -48.26 -43.75 16.22
N ALA A 153 -49.37 -44.47 16.43
CA ALA A 153 -49.79 -45.55 15.53
C ALA A 153 -50.02 -45.04 14.10
N ILE A 154 -50.69 -43.90 13.93
CA ILE A 154 -50.93 -43.25 12.63
C ILE A 154 -49.61 -42.85 11.96
N HIS A 155 -48.75 -42.13 12.68
CA HIS A 155 -47.46 -41.70 12.14
C HIS A 155 -46.55 -42.89 11.83
N THR A 156 -46.60 -43.96 12.62
CA THR A 156 -45.82 -45.18 12.36
C THR A 156 -46.34 -45.96 11.15
N ALA A 157 -47.66 -46.07 10.97
CA ALA A 157 -48.27 -46.69 9.79
C ALA A 157 -47.87 -45.94 8.50
N VAL A 158 -48.04 -44.61 8.47
CA VAL A 158 -47.64 -43.77 7.33
C VAL A 158 -46.12 -43.81 7.12
N ALA A 159 -45.32 -43.81 8.18
CA ALA A 159 -43.87 -43.91 8.08
C ALA A 159 -43.40 -45.27 7.54
N ARG A 160 -43.99 -46.39 7.98
CA ARG A 160 -43.75 -47.72 7.41
C ARG A 160 -44.10 -47.74 5.93
N GLY A 161 -45.23 -47.14 5.54
CA GLY A 161 -45.60 -47.02 4.13
C GLY A 161 -44.58 -46.22 3.31
N MET A 162 -44.08 -45.11 3.85
CA MET A 162 -43.01 -44.34 3.20
C MET A 162 -41.69 -45.10 3.13
N GLN A 163 -41.36 -45.90 4.15
CA GLN A 163 -40.16 -46.72 4.17
C GLN A 163 -40.23 -47.83 3.11
N TYR A 164 -41.38 -48.49 2.99
CA TYR A 164 -41.62 -49.50 1.96
C TYR A 164 -41.47 -48.91 0.54
N MET A 165 -42.05 -47.72 0.30
CA MET A 165 -41.84 -47.02 -0.97
C MET A 165 -40.36 -46.69 -1.24
N ARG A 166 -39.61 -46.27 -0.21
CA ARG A 166 -38.17 -45.99 -0.36
C ARG A 166 -37.38 -47.25 -0.68
N GLN A 167 -37.76 -48.41 -0.15
CA GLN A 167 -37.14 -49.70 -0.48
C GLN A 167 -37.40 -50.08 -1.94
N ILE A 168 -38.63 -49.94 -2.43
CA ILE A 168 -38.94 -50.16 -3.86
C ILE A 168 -38.14 -49.21 -4.75
N GLN A 169 -38.06 -47.93 -4.39
CA GLN A 169 -37.30 -46.93 -5.15
C GLN A 169 -35.78 -47.18 -5.15
N GLN A 170 -35.23 -47.95 -4.19
CA GLN A 170 -33.81 -48.27 -4.13
C GLN A 170 -33.34 -49.16 -5.28
N VAL A 171 -34.25 -49.90 -5.92
CA VAL A 171 -33.97 -50.80 -7.05
C VAL A 171 -33.77 -50.04 -8.37
N ILE A 172 -34.25 -48.79 -8.48
CA ILE A 172 -34.11 -47.97 -9.70
C ILE A 172 -32.65 -47.56 -9.92
N PRO A 173 -32.07 -47.79 -11.11
CA PRO A 173 -30.68 -47.44 -11.39
C PRO A 173 -30.39 -45.94 -11.24
N ARG A 174 -29.21 -45.61 -10.71
CA ARG A 174 -28.82 -44.23 -10.33
C ARG A 174 -28.82 -43.24 -11.51
N TRP A 175 -28.57 -43.70 -12.74
CA TRP A 175 -28.56 -42.84 -13.93
C TRP A 175 -29.97 -42.33 -14.29
N GLN A 176 -31.01 -43.17 -14.17
CA GLN A 176 -32.40 -42.75 -14.35
C GLN A 176 -32.84 -41.75 -13.25
N ARG A 177 -32.29 -41.85 -12.03
CA ARG A 177 -32.50 -40.85 -10.97
C ARG A 177 -31.87 -39.49 -11.28
N PHE A 178 -30.85 -39.44 -12.13
CA PHE A 178 -30.15 -38.21 -12.52
C PHE A 178 -30.92 -37.44 -13.60
N PHE A 179 -31.46 -38.13 -14.60
CA PHE A 179 -32.23 -37.51 -15.70
C PHE A 179 -33.68 -37.15 -15.34
N GLY A 180 -34.11 -37.32 -14.09
CA GLY A 180 -35.45 -36.90 -13.66
C GLY A 180 -36.60 -37.67 -14.30
N LEU A 181 -36.32 -38.83 -14.92
CA LEU A 181 -37.34 -39.74 -15.44
C LEU A 181 -38.27 -40.15 -14.30
N ARG A 182 -39.59 -40.10 -14.58
CA ARG A 182 -40.67 -40.11 -13.59
C ARG A 182 -40.45 -41.18 -12.51
N ARG A 183 -40.56 -40.75 -11.25
CA ARG A 183 -40.71 -41.65 -10.10
C ARG A 183 -42.10 -42.30 -10.22
N ALA A 184 -42.20 -43.49 -10.77
CA ALA A 184 -43.42 -44.29 -10.61
C ALA A 184 -43.53 -44.68 -9.13
N THR A 185 -44.28 -43.88 -8.37
CA THR A 185 -44.64 -44.21 -6.99
C THR A 185 -45.98 -44.91 -7.02
N LEU A 186 -46.11 -46.04 -6.32
CA LEU A 186 -47.40 -46.70 -6.17
C LEU A 186 -48.47 -45.69 -5.69
N PRO A 187 -49.67 -45.71 -6.28
CA PRO A 187 -50.78 -44.85 -5.86
C PRO A 187 -51.28 -45.24 -4.46
N TRP A 188 -51.73 -44.25 -3.68
CA TRP A 188 -52.24 -44.44 -2.32
C TRP A 188 -53.75 -44.22 -2.28
N PHE A 189 -54.54 -45.26 -2.00
CA PHE A 189 -55.99 -45.15 -1.89
C PHE A 189 -56.44 -45.16 -0.43
N LEU A 190 -57.35 -44.26 -0.06
CA LEU A 190 -57.91 -44.17 1.28
C LEU A 190 -59.25 -44.91 1.35
N MET A 191 -59.38 -45.90 2.22
CA MET A 191 -60.67 -46.55 2.50
C MET A 191 -61.47 -45.70 3.48
N LEU A 192 -62.77 -45.51 3.24
CA LEU A 192 -63.69 -44.80 4.14
C LEU A 192 -65.01 -45.56 4.23
N GLY A 193 -65.58 -45.68 5.43
CA GLY A 193 -66.88 -46.30 5.61
C GLY A 193 -67.16 -46.64 7.07
N ALA A 194 -68.44 -46.86 7.38
CA ALA A 194 -68.93 -47.14 8.72
C ALA A 194 -68.24 -48.38 9.35
N PRO A 195 -68.31 -48.54 10.69
CA PRO A 195 -67.90 -49.78 11.35
C PRO A 195 -68.60 -50.99 10.71
N SER A 196 -67.86 -52.10 10.55
CA SER A 196 -68.39 -53.32 9.94
C SER A 196 -68.84 -53.22 8.47
N ALA A 197 -68.52 -52.14 7.75
CA ALA A 197 -68.78 -52.01 6.31
C ALA A 197 -67.88 -52.87 5.39
N GLY A 198 -67.15 -53.85 5.93
CA GLY A 198 -66.35 -54.78 5.12
C GLY A 198 -65.06 -54.23 4.51
N LYS A 199 -64.54 -53.06 4.94
CA LYS A 199 -63.35 -52.40 4.37
C LYS A 199 -62.11 -53.30 4.23
N THR A 200 -61.68 -53.92 5.32
CA THR A 200 -60.47 -54.76 5.35
C THR A 200 -60.71 -56.06 4.58
N ALA A 201 -61.87 -56.68 4.77
CA ALA A 201 -62.27 -57.90 4.05
C ALA A 201 -62.30 -57.67 2.53
N LEU A 202 -62.86 -56.54 2.08
CA LEU A 202 -62.89 -56.10 0.68
C LEU A 202 -61.48 -56.01 0.06
N LEU A 203 -60.51 -55.48 0.80
CA LEU A 203 -59.14 -55.36 0.32
C LEU A 203 -58.41 -56.70 0.29
N LEU A 204 -58.53 -57.52 1.33
CA LEU A 204 -57.89 -58.85 1.37
C LEU A 204 -58.43 -59.78 0.28
N SER A 205 -59.72 -59.63 -0.05
CA SER A 205 -60.42 -60.36 -1.12
C SER A 205 -60.31 -59.74 -2.52
N SER A 206 -59.62 -58.61 -2.69
CA SER A 206 -59.55 -57.86 -3.94
C SER A 206 -58.84 -58.56 -5.11
N GLY A 207 -58.34 -59.79 -4.91
CA GLY A 207 -57.54 -60.52 -5.89
C GLY A 207 -56.12 -59.97 -6.08
N GLN A 208 -55.74 -58.93 -5.33
CA GLN A 208 -54.42 -58.31 -5.42
C GLN A 208 -53.32 -59.17 -4.77
N ASP A 209 -52.09 -59.02 -5.26
CA ASP A 209 -50.91 -59.69 -4.73
C ASP A 209 -50.30 -58.90 -3.57
N PHE A 210 -50.25 -59.51 -2.39
CA PHE A 210 -49.66 -58.95 -1.17
C PHE A 210 -48.21 -59.42 -1.00
N PRO A 211 -47.21 -58.53 -1.07
CA PRO A 211 -45.80 -58.88 -0.98
C PRO A 211 -45.31 -59.12 0.46
N LEU A 212 -46.07 -58.68 1.47
CA LEU A 212 -45.74 -58.91 2.88
C LEU A 212 -46.33 -60.25 3.38
N PRO A 213 -45.52 -61.16 3.94
CA PRO A 213 -46.01 -62.46 4.43
C PRO A 213 -47.13 -62.35 5.46
N GLU A 214 -47.05 -61.37 6.36
CA GLU A 214 -48.08 -61.10 7.39
C GLU A 214 -49.44 -60.69 6.81
N GLN A 215 -49.44 -60.04 5.63
CA GLN A 215 -50.67 -59.63 4.94
C GLN A 215 -51.21 -60.77 4.08
N LEU A 216 -50.34 -61.52 3.43
CA LEU A 216 -50.70 -62.69 2.63
C LEU A 216 -51.38 -63.79 3.49
N SER A 217 -50.91 -64.01 4.71
CA SER A 217 -51.50 -65.00 5.63
C SER A 217 -52.94 -64.66 6.05
N ARG A 218 -53.39 -63.41 5.87
CA ARG A 218 -54.74 -62.96 6.25
C ARG A 218 -55.78 -63.10 5.13
N LYS A 219 -55.38 -63.49 3.91
CA LYS A 219 -56.25 -63.50 2.71
C LYS A 219 -57.50 -64.39 2.85
N ASN A 220 -57.44 -65.43 3.70
CA ASN A 220 -58.52 -66.41 3.89
C ASN A 220 -58.97 -66.52 5.36
N SER A 221 -58.78 -65.47 6.17
CA SER A 221 -59.13 -65.46 7.60
C SER A 221 -59.96 -64.25 7.97
N GLU A 222 -60.69 -64.30 9.09
CA GLU A 222 -61.48 -63.16 9.57
C GLU A 222 -60.60 -61.95 9.84
N ALA A 223 -60.97 -60.80 9.24
CA ALA A 223 -60.25 -59.56 9.41
C ALA A 223 -60.67 -58.90 10.73
N PRO A 224 -59.76 -58.70 11.69
CA PRO A 224 -60.10 -58.01 12.94
C PRO A 224 -60.43 -56.53 12.67
N PRO A 225 -61.19 -55.86 13.55
CA PRO A 225 -61.49 -54.45 13.41
C PRO A 225 -60.21 -53.59 13.37
N THR A 226 -60.09 -52.74 12.35
CA THR A 226 -58.94 -51.85 12.17
C THR A 226 -58.86 -50.85 13.33
N GLY A 227 -57.70 -50.80 14.00
CA GLY A 227 -57.42 -49.95 15.16
C GLY A 227 -57.64 -48.46 14.89
N SER A 228 -56.65 -47.75 14.30
CA SER A 228 -56.78 -46.35 13.84
C SER A 228 -56.57 -46.27 12.32
N CYS A 229 -55.42 -46.73 11.82
CA CYS A 229 -55.22 -46.98 10.40
C CYS A 229 -54.16 -48.07 10.17
N GLU A 230 -54.28 -48.78 9.05
CA GLU A 230 -53.31 -49.78 8.58
C GLU A 230 -52.98 -49.52 7.11
N CYS A 231 -51.71 -49.73 6.72
CA CYS A 231 -51.30 -49.67 5.31
C CYS A 231 -51.18 -51.09 4.76
N LEU A 232 -52.09 -51.46 3.85
CA LEU A 232 -52.05 -52.70 3.10
C LEU A 232 -51.29 -52.48 1.78
N PHE A 233 -50.26 -53.29 1.55
CA PHE A 233 -49.36 -53.13 0.41
C PHE A 233 -49.72 -54.15 -0.67
N THR A 234 -49.87 -53.68 -1.90
CA THR A 234 -50.03 -54.56 -3.06
C THR A 234 -49.00 -54.21 -4.12
N ASN A 235 -48.89 -55.05 -5.15
CA ASN A 235 -48.03 -54.76 -6.30
C ASN A 235 -48.50 -53.54 -7.10
N GLN A 236 -49.78 -53.19 -7.04
CA GLN A 236 -50.39 -52.14 -7.85
C GLN A 236 -50.62 -50.83 -7.09
N ALA A 237 -50.93 -50.90 -5.80
CA ALA A 237 -51.24 -49.72 -4.97
C ALA A 237 -50.97 -49.95 -3.47
N VAL A 238 -50.97 -48.86 -2.71
CA VAL A 238 -51.01 -48.89 -1.24
C VAL A 238 -52.40 -48.47 -0.79
N PHE A 239 -53.07 -49.33 -0.04
CA PHE A 239 -54.40 -49.04 0.51
C PHE A 239 -54.27 -48.67 1.99
N ILE A 240 -54.79 -47.50 2.36
CA ILE A 240 -54.88 -47.06 3.73
C ILE A 240 -56.25 -47.46 4.24
N ASP A 241 -56.29 -48.54 5.00
CA ASP A 241 -57.49 -48.95 5.70
C ASP A 241 -57.66 -48.10 6.96
N THR A 242 -58.84 -47.51 7.15
CA THR A 242 -59.12 -46.60 8.27
C THR A 242 -60.12 -47.21 9.23
N ALA A 243 -60.04 -46.84 10.51
CA ALA A 243 -61.03 -47.24 11.50
C ALA A 243 -62.45 -46.75 11.13
N GLY A 244 -63.46 -47.60 11.37
CA GLY A 244 -64.86 -47.26 11.08
C GLY A 244 -65.40 -46.06 11.87
N ARG A 245 -64.83 -45.79 13.05
CA ARG A 245 -65.19 -44.64 13.91
C ARG A 245 -64.85 -43.27 13.31
N PHE A 246 -64.08 -43.19 12.22
CA PHE A 246 -63.88 -41.91 11.53
C PHE A 246 -65.14 -41.45 10.80
N VAL A 247 -66.10 -42.35 10.56
CA VAL A 247 -67.37 -42.10 9.85
C VAL A 247 -68.58 -42.29 10.78
N SER A 248 -68.39 -42.45 12.10
CA SER A 248 -69.50 -42.53 13.07
C SER A 248 -70.08 -41.16 13.40
N GLU A 249 -71.33 -41.14 13.90
CA GLU A 249 -72.02 -39.94 14.38
C GLU A 249 -71.41 -39.36 15.67
N THR A 250 -70.67 -40.19 16.43
CA THR A 250 -69.92 -39.73 17.60
C THR A 250 -68.57 -39.15 17.17
N ASN A 251 -68.23 -37.94 17.66
CA ASN A 251 -66.98 -37.22 17.33
C ASN A 251 -65.70 -37.87 17.90
N ASP A 252 -65.75 -39.13 18.32
CA ASP A 252 -64.69 -39.85 19.04
C ASP A 252 -63.39 -40.04 18.22
N GLY A 253 -63.42 -39.79 16.91
CA GLY A 253 -62.29 -40.00 15.98
C GLY A 253 -61.79 -38.77 15.23
N GLU A 254 -62.27 -37.56 15.52
CA GLU A 254 -61.96 -36.36 14.73
C GLU A 254 -60.48 -35.94 14.83
N GLU A 255 -59.90 -36.01 16.03
CA GLU A 255 -58.47 -35.70 16.25
C GLU A 255 -57.56 -36.68 15.51
N GLU A 256 -57.84 -37.99 15.61
CA GLU A 256 -57.11 -39.06 14.90
C GLU A 256 -57.21 -38.88 13.37
N TRP A 257 -58.40 -38.56 12.86
CA TRP A 257 -58.62 -38.29 11.44
C TRP A 257 -57.79 -37.07 10.95
N SER A 258 -57.81 -35.97 11.71
CA SER A 258 -57.03 -34.79 11.39
C SER A 258 -55.52 -35.08 11.39
N SER A 259 -55.06 -35.93 12.33
CA SER A 259 -53.68 -36.37 12.46
C SER A 259 -53.25 -37.22 11.26
N LEU A 260 -54.09 -38.15 10.80
CA LEU A 260 -53.87 -38.95 9.59
C LEU A 260 -53.68 -38.06 8.36
N LEU A 261 -54.59 -37.10 8.14
CA LEU A 261 -54.50 -36.16 7.02
C LEU A 261 -53.24 -35.30 7.10
N SER A 262 -52.87 -34.84 8.30
CA SER A 262 -51.63 -34.09 8.52
C SER A 262 -50.37 -34.93 8.23
N ALA A 263 -50.37 -36.20 8.65
CA ALA A 263 -49.28 -37.16 8.41
C ALA A 263 -49.11 -37.44 6.91
N LEU A 264 -50.21 -37.56 6.18
CA LEU A 264 -50.23 -37.73 4.73
C LEU A 264 -49.77 -36.45 4.01
N LYS A 265 -50.26 -35.27 4.40
CA LYS A 265 -49.80 -33.98 3.86
C LYS A 265 -48.31 -33.75 4.05
N LYS A 266 -47.75 -34.21 5.19
CA LYS A 266 -46.33 -34.11 5.52
C LYS A 266 -45.49 -35.11 4.73
N SER A 267 -45.97 -36.34 4.60
CA SER A 267 -45.22 -37.45 4.00
C SER A 267 -45.30 -37.46 2.46
N ARG A 268 -46.44 -37.06 1.90
CA ARG A 268 -46.74 -37.01 0.46
C ARG A 268 -47.27 -35.61 0.08
N PRO A 269 -46.45 -34.55 0.12
CA PRO A 269 -46.91 -33.16 0.05
C PRO A 269 -47.49 -32.69 -1.30
N THR A 270 -47.26 -33.44 -2.38
CA THR A 270 -47.68 -33.10 -3.75
C THR A 270 -48.94 -33.83 -4.20
N GLN A 271 -49.09 -35.10 -3.79
CA GLN A 271 -50.21 -35.97 -4.16
C GLN A 271 -51.16 -36.26 -2.99
N GLY A 272 -50.69 -36.27 -1.73
CA GLY A 272 -51.49 -36.77 -0.61
C GLY A 272 -51.89 -38.22 -0.84
N ILE A 273 -53.13 -38.40 -1.29
CA ILE A 273 -53.73 -39.67 -1.73
C ILE A 273 -54.11 -39.62 -3.21
N ASN A 274 -54.10 -40.78 -3.88
CA ASN A 274 -54.41 -40.96 -5.28
C ASN A 274 -55.92 -41.24 -5.55
N GLY A 275 -56.69 -41.56 -4.51
CA GLY A 275 -58.12 -41.80 -4.60
C GLY A 275 -58.69 -42.16 -3.24
N ALA A 276 -60.02 -42.15 -3.12
CA ALA A 276 -60.70 -42.67 -1.95
C ALA A 276 -61.75 -43.71 -2.35
N ILE A 277 -61.87 -44.76 -1.55
CA ILE A 277 -62.86 -45.83 -1.74
C ILE A 277 -63.83 -45.72 -0.59
N VAL A 278 -65.07 -45.38 -0.89
CA VAL A 278 -66.16 -45.28 0.08
C VAL A 278 -66.94 -46.59 0.08
N THR A 279 -66.88 -47.32 1.17
CA THR A 279 -67.60 -48.58 1.35
C THR A 279 -68.94 -48.34 2.03
N LEU A 280 -70.02 -48.80 1.40
CA LEU A 280 -71.37 -48.80 1.97
C LEU A 280 -71.83 -50.25 2.13
N SER A 281 -72.22 -50.65 3.34
CA SER A 281 -72.76 -51.99 3.57
C SER A 281 -74.22 -52.04 3.13
N VAL A 282 -74.63 -53.09 2.42
CA VAL A 282 -76.07 -53.36 2.14
C VAL A 282 -76.87 -53.43 3.44
N GLU A 283 -76.26 -53.99 4.48
CA GLU A 283 -76.81 -54.03 5.83
C GLU A 283 -77.13 -52.62 6.36
N ASP A 284 -76.20 -51.68 6.25
CA ASP A 284 -76.40 -50.30 6.71
C ASP A 284 -77.43 -49.57 5.84
N ILE A 285 -77.46 -49.84 4.54
CA ILE A 285 -78.38 -49.20 3.60
C ILE A 285 -79.83 -49.63 3.86
N LEU A 286 -80.07 -50.93 4.04
CA LEU A 286 -81.42 -51.49 4.15
C LEU A 286 -81.95 -51.56 5.59
N HIS A 287 -81.08 -51.64 6.60
CA HIS A 287 -81.48 -51.77 8.00
C HIS A 287 -81.56 -50.43 8.75
N LYS A 288 -80.93 -49.36 8.25
CA LYS A 288 -81.00 -48.03 8.89
C LYS A 288 -82.25 -47.27 8.48
N THR A 289 -82.69 -46.36 9.33
CA THR A 289 -83.77 -45.41 9.02
C THR A 289 -83.30 -44.35 8.01
N GLN A 290 -84.23 -43.61 7.40
CA GLN A 290 -83.87 -42.55 6.44
C GLN A 290 -83.00 -41.45 7.10
N THR A 291 -83.29 -41.08 8.35
CA THR A 291 -82.53 -40.08 9.11
C THR A 291 -81.10 -40.52 9.38
N GLU A 292 -80.90 -41.76 9.81
CA GLU A 292 -79.55 -42.33 10.05
C GLU A 292 -78.76 -42.48 8.74
N ARG A 293 -79.42 -42.81 7.62
CA ARG A 293 -78.78 -42.83 6.30
C ARG A 293 -78.33 -41.43 5.86
N LEU A 294 -79.16 -40.41 6.06
CA LEU A 294 -78.81 -39.02 5.76
C LEU A 294 -77.64 -38.53 6.62
N ALA A 295 -77.64 -38.86 7.92
CA ALA A 295 -76.54 -38.55 8.83
C ALA A 295 -75.23 -39.21 8.39
N MET A 296 -75.27 -40.49 8.01
CA MET A 296 -74.11 -41.20 7.45
C MET A 296 -73.61 -40.55 6.15
N ALA A 297 -74.52 -40.19 5.24
CA ALA A 297 -74.16 -39.51 3.98
C ALA A 297 -73.49 -38.15 4.26
N ALA A 298 -74.00 -37.38 5.23
CA ALA A 298 -73.41 -36.13 5.67
C ALA A 298 -72.02 -36.31 6.29
N ALA A 299 -71.83 -37.31 7.16
CA ALA A 299 -70.54 -37.62 7.77
C ALA A 299 -69.49 -38.00 6.70
N LEU A 300 -69.86 -38.86 5.75
CA LEU A 300 -68.98 -39.23 4.62
C LEU A 300 -68.60 -38.01 3.77
N ARG A 301 -69.58 -37.17 3.44
CA ARG A 301 -69.34 -35.91 2.70
C ARG A 301 -68.39 -34.99 3.45
N GLY A 302 -68.59 -34.81 4.75
CA GLY A 302 -67.72 -33.99 5.61
C GLY A 302 -66.27 -34.49 5.57
N ARG A 303 -66.06 -35.80 5.77
CA ARG A 303 -64.72 -36.39 5.74
C ARG A 303 -64.04 -36.29 4.37
N ILE A 304 -64.79 -36.48 3.28
CA ILE A 304 -64.27 -36.28 1.92
C ILE A 304 -63.83 -34.82 1.72
N SER A 305 -64.65 -33.86 2.16
CA SER A 305 -64.34 -32.43 2.06
C SER A 305 -63.08 -32.07 2.86
N GLU A 306 -63.01 -32.49 4.12
CA GLU A 306 -61.85 -32.28 4.98
C GLU A 306 -60.56 -32.88 4.40
N ALA A 307 -60.64 -34.08 3.81
CA ALA A 307 -59.48 -34.72 3.18
C ALA A 307 -58.95 -33.88 2.01
N ARG A 308 -59.84 -33.35 1.17
CA ARG A 308 -59.45 -32.48 0.04
C ARG A 308 -58.85 -31.16 0.52
N GLU A 309 -59.50 -30.49 1.47
CA GLU A 309 -59.06 -29.21 2.01
C GLU A 309 -57.69 -29.34 2.69
N LYS A 310 -57.55 -30.31 3.61
CA LYS A 310 -56.31 -30.50 4.35
C LYS A 310 -55.18 -30.98 3.45
N LEU A 311 -55.40 -31.92 2.53
CA LEU A 311 -54.35 -32.40 1.63
C LEU A 311 -54.04 -31.43 0.48
N GLY A 312 -55.00 -30.58 0.10
CA GLY A 312 -54.89 -29.62 -0.99
C GLY A 312 -54.77 -30.30 -2.37
N VAL A 313 -55.47 -31.42 -2.55
CA VAL A 313 -55.50 -32.23 -3.78
C VAL A 313 -56.93 -32.64 -4.12
N ARG A 314 -57.20 -32.84 -5.41
CA ARG A 314 -58.48 -33.39 -5.91
C ARG A 314 -58.25 -34.81 -6.41
N PHE A 315 -59.06 -35.76 -5.93
CA PHE A 315 -58.90 -37.20 -6.19
C PHE A 315 -60.23 -37.88 -6.54
N PRO A 316 -60.22 -38.95 -7.36
CA PRO A 316 -61.40 -39.74 -7.70
C PRO A 316 -61.91 -40.54 -6.49
N ILE A 317 -63.21 -40.74 -6.44
CA ILE A 317 -63.90 -41.45 -5.37
C ILE A 317 -64.71 -42.61 -5.95
N TYR A 318 -64.47 -43.80 -5.43
CA TYR A 318 -65.14 -45.04 -5.81
C TYR A 318 -66.12 -45.40 -4.71
N VAL A 319 -67.41 -45.48 -5.01
CA VAL A 319 -68.39 -45.98 -4.05
C VAL A 319 -68.54 -47.48 -4.29
N ILE A 320 -68.28 -48.28 -3.27
CA ILE A 320 -68.40 -49.73 -3.33
C ILE A 320 -69.46 -50.17 -2.33
N VAL A 321 -70.55 -50.72 -2.85
CA VAL A 321 -71.59 -51.37 -2.08
C VAL A 321 -71.11 -52.80 -1.79
N THR A 322 -70.96 -53.11 -0.51
CA THR A 322 -70.41 -54.38 0.01
C THR A 322 -71.48 -55.21 0.68
N LYS A 323 -71.23 -56.51 0.86
CA LYS A 323 -72.14 -57.48 1.49
C LYS A 323 -73.43 -57.74 0.70
N LEU A 324 -73.36 -57.79 -0.62
CA LEU A 324 -74.53 -58.12 -1.46
C LEU A 324 -75.02 -59.55 -1.29
N ASP A 325 -74.15 -60.43 -0.83
CA ASP A 325 -74.47 -61.78 -0.34
C ASP A 325 -75.53 -61.81 0.75
N LEU A 326 -75.74 -60.70 1.47
CA LEU A 326 -76.85 -60.57 2.42
C LEU A 326 -78.21 -60.42 1.75
N LEU A 327 -78.28 -59.97 0.49
CA LEU A 327 -79.55 -59.92 -0.23
C LEU A 327 -80.06 -61.33 -0.49
N ASN A 328 -81.36 -61.51 -0.26
CA ASN A 328 -82.02 -62.77 -0.52
C ASN A 328 -81.87 -63.15 -2.01
N GLY A 329 -81.39 -64.37 -2.28
CA GLY A 329 -81.20 -64.88 -3.65
C GLY A 329 -79.93 -64.45 -4.38
N PHE A 330 -79.06 -63.61 -3.81
CA PHE A 330 -77.79 -63.22 -4.46
C PHE A 330 -76.88 -64.42 -4.72
N THR A 331 -76.61 -65.20 -3.68
CA THR A 331 -75.73 -66.38 -3.78
C THR A 331 -76.30 -67.38 -4.77
N ASP A 332 -77.61 -67.62 -4.72
CA ASP A 332 -78.31 -68.52 -5.64
C ASP A 332 -78.18 -68.02 -7.09
N PHE A 333 -78.32 -66.71 -7.30
CA PHE A 333 -78.25 -66.11 -8.63
C PHE A 333 -76.86 -66.19 -9.25
N PHE A 334 -75.80 -66.05 -8.47
CA PHE A 334 -74.43 -66.00 -9.00
C PHE A 334 -73.58 -67.25 -8.74
N ARG A 335 -74.09 -68.28 -8.05
CA ARG A 335 -73.28 -69.47 -7.68
C ARG A 335 -72.63 -70.20 -8.86
N ASN A 336 -73.27 -70.21 -10.03
CA ASN A 336 -72.79 -70.91 -11.22
C ASN A 336 -71.82 -70.09 -12.08
N LEU A 337 -71.53 -68.84 -11.72
CA LEU A 337 -70.53 -68.05 -12.44
C LEU A 337 -69.16 -68.75 -12.39
N THR A 338 -68.49 -68.80 -13.53
CA THR A 338 -67.09 -69.23 -13.64
C THR A 338 -66.16 -68.26 -12.89
N LEU A 339 -64.92 -68.67 -12.63
CA LEU A 339 -63.94 -67.80 -11.96
C LEU A 339 -63.78 -66.45 -12.69
N ALA A 340 -63.62 -66.47 -14.02
CA ALA A 340 -63.47 -65.26 -14.82
C ALA A 340 -64.71 -64.35 -14.76
N GLU A 341 -65.93 -64.92 -14.76
CA GLU A 341 -67.16 -64.15 -14.64
C GLU A 341 -67.39 -63.59 -13.24
N ARG A 342 -66.86 -64.24 -12.19
CA ARG A 342 -66.89 -63.66 -10.82
C ARG A 342 -65.90 -62.52 -10.67
N GLU A 343 -64.85 -62.48 -11.48
CA GLU A 343 -63.86 -61.40 -11.46
C GLU A 343 -64.33 -60.13 -12.18
N GLN A 344 -65.40 -60.20 -12.97
CA GLN A 344 -65.92 -59.10 -13.78
C GLN A 344 -66.36 -57.88 -12.93
N ILE A 345 -66.45 -56.70 -13.55
CA ILE A 345 -66.92 -55.51 -12.87
C ILE A 345 -68.46 -55.48 -12.90
N TRP A 346 -69.09 -55.32 -11.75
CA TRP A 346 -70.54 -55.08 -11.66
C TRP A 346 -70.82 -53.71 -11.05
N GLY A 347 -71.31 -52.78 -11.88
CA GLY A 347 -71.52 -51.38 -11.48
C GLY A 347 -71.47 -50.40 -12.64
N VAL A 348 -71.27 -49.12 -12.29
CA VAL A 348 -71.27 -47.99 -13.22
C VAL A 348 -69.96 -47.21 -13.06
N THR A 349 -69.27 -46.96 -14.16
CA THR A 349 -68.02 -46.17 -14.20
C THR A 349 -68.25 -44.88 -15.00
N LEU A 350 -68.09 -43.72 -14.36
CA LEU A 350 -68.35 -42.40 -14.95
C LEU A 350 -67.08 -41.84 -15.61
N ASP A 351 -67.22 -41.20 -16.78
CA ASP A 351 -66.11 -40.56 -17.51
C ASP A 351 -65.52 -39.38 -16.72
N TRP A 352 -64.20 -39.37 -16.52
CA TRP A 352 -63.48 -38.38 -15.72
C TRP A 352 -63.26 -37.04 -16.45
N GLU A 353 -63.13 -37.05 -17.78
CA GLU A 353 -62.75 -35.85 -18.55
C GLU A 353 -63.95 -35.02 -19.05
N LYS A 354 -65.10 -35.66 -19.28
CA LYS A 354 -66.33 -34.98 -19.78
C LYS A 354 -67.14 -34.27 -18.70
N ALA A 355 -66.66 -34.26 -17.46
CA ALA A 355 -67.33 -33.63 -16.34
C ALA A 355 -67.12 -32.09 -16.31
N LEU A 356 -67.73 -31.41 -17.29
CA LEU A 356 -67.87 -29.95 -17.39
C LEU A 356 -69.08 -29.45 -16.55
N PRO A 357 -69.20 -28.12 -16.29
CA PRO A 357 -70.03 -27.53 -15.23
C PRO A 357 -71.54 -27.88 -15.24
N HIS A 358 -72.07 -28.37 -16.37
CA HIS A 358 -73.50 -28.68 -16.56
C HIS A 358 -73.91 -30.10 -16.15
N ALA A 359 -72.98 -31.02 -15.85
CA ALA A 359 -73.31 -32.39 -15.42
C ALA A 359 -73.88 -32.46 -13.99
N SER A 360 -73.70 -31.40 -13.19
CA SER A 360 -74.00 -31.35 -11.75
C SER A 360 -75.49 -31.36 -11.41
N GLN A 361 -76.38 -31.01 -12.34
CA GLN A 361 -77.82 -30.98 -12.08
C GLN A 361 -78.51 -32.33 -12.33
N ASN A 362 -77.85 -33.31 -12.98
CA ASN A 362 -78.47 -34.57 -13.43
C ASN A 362 -77.79 -35.87 -12.94
N LEU A 363 -76.85 -35.84 -11.98
CA LEU A 363 -76.16 -37.05 -11.49
C LEU A 363 -77.14 -38.14 -11.00
N HIS A 364 -78.16 -37.74 -10.23
CA HIS A 364 -79.20 -38.64 -9.73
C HIS A 364 -79.95 -39.34 -10.86
N HIS A 365 -80.24 -38.63 -11.95
CA HIS A 365 -80.94 -39.18 -13.12
C HIS A 365 -80.02 -40.11 -13.92
N GLN A 366 -78.76 -39.73 -14.14
CA GLN A 366 -77.78 -40.56 -14.85
C GLN A 366 -77.52 -41.89 -14.13
N LEU A 367 -77.30 -41.86 -12.81
CA LEU A 367 -77.13 -43.09 -12.02
C LEU A 367 -78.39 -43.94 -12.02
N LYS A 368 -79.58 -43.33 -11.93
CA LYS A 368 -80.85 -44.05 -12.03
C LYS A 368 -80.95 -44.84 -13.34
N GLN A 369 -80.67 -44.19 -14.48
CA GLN A 369 -80.71 -44.83 -15.79
C GLN A 369 -79.75 -46.03 -15.88
N GLU A 370 -78.51 -45.87 -15.41
CA GLU A 370 -77.52 -46.95 -15.43
C GLU A 370 -77.90 -48.11 -14.49
N PHE A 371 -78.46 -47.82 -13.31
CA PHE A 371 -78.98 -48.84 -12.40
C PHE A 371 -80.20 -49.58 -12.96
N ASP A 372 -81.09 -48.87 -13.66
CA ASP A 372 -82.25 -49.48 -14.33
C ASP A 372 -81.79 -50.47 -15.43
N LEU A 373 -80.68 -50.18 -16.13
CA LEU A 373 -80.07 -51.11 -17.09
C LEU A 373 -79.51 -52.38 -16.40
N LEU A 374 -78.82 -52.22 -15.26
CA LEU A 374 -78.34 -53.35 -14.47
C LEU A 374 -79.50 -54.22 -13.97
N HIS A 375 -80.57 -53.58 -13.47
CA HIS A 375 -81.78 -54.25 -13.04
C HIS A 375 -82.43 -55.02 -14.20
N HIS A 376 -82.63 -54.37 -15.35
CA HIS A 376 -83.22 -55.01 -16.53
C HIS A 376 -82.45 -56.25 -16.97
N ARG A 377 -81.11 -56.19 -16.91
CA ARG A 377 -80.24 -57.35 -17.20
C ARG A 377 -80.48 -58.50 -16.24
N LEU A 378 -80.58 -58.23 -14.94
CA LEU A 378 -80.93 -59.25 -13.94
C LEU A 378 -82.30 -59.85 -14.21
N SER A 379 -83.33 -59.02 -14.38
CA SER A 379 -84.71 -59.47 -14.61
C SER A 379 -84.82 -60.35 -15.86
N SER A 380 -84.12 -59.97 -16.95
CA SER A 380 -84.11 -60.76 -18.20
C SER A 380 -83.44 -62.13 -18.04
N ALA A 381 -82.43 -62.24 -17.16
CA ALA A 381 -81.69 -63.48 -16.92
C ALA A 381 -82.39 -64.43 -15.95
N VAL A 382 -83.35 -63.96 -15.14
CA VAL A 382 -84.09 -64.81 -14.16
C VAL A 382 -84.71 -66.03 -14.83
N TYR A 383 -85.33 -65.85 -16.01
CA TYR A 383 -86.01 -66.95 -16.70
C TYR A 383 -85.05 -68.11 -17.01
N LEU A 384 -83.87 -67.80 -17.55
CA LEU A 384 -82.84 -68.80 -17.85
C LEU A 384 -82.30 -69.45 -16.56
N ARG A 385 -82.00 -68.63 -15.55
CA ARG A 385 -81.47 -69.12 -14.26
C ARG A 385 -82.46 -70.03 -13.53
N GLN A 386 -83.77 -69.77 -13.63
CA GLN A 386 -84.80 -70.63 -13.06
C GLN A 386 -84.90 -71.99 -13.74
N GLN A 387 -84.57 -72.10 -15.04
CA GLN A 387 -84.53 -73.38 -15.75
C GLN A 387 -83.33 -74.22 -15.35
N GLU A 388 -82.19 -73.58 -15.09
CA GLU A 388 -80.94 -74.23 -14.66
C GLU A 388 -81.00 -74.74 -13.21
N GLU A 389 -81.84 -74.12 -12.38
CA GLU A 389 -81.96 -74.45 -10.96
C GLU A 389 -82.96 -75.57 -10.72
N TYR A 390 -82.69 -76.56 -9.85
CA TYR A 390 -83.62 -77.65 -9.56
C TYR A 390 -84.37 -77.46 -8.23
N ASP A 391 -83.76 -76.80 -7.25
CA ASP A 391 -84.38 -76.59 -5.94
C ASP A 391 -85.49 -75.53 -6.00
N LEU A 392 -86.66 -75.85 -5.43
CA LEU A 392 -87.81 -74.94 -5.39
C LEU A 392 -87.57 -73.76 -4.45
N GLY A 393 -86.77 -73.93 -3.40
CA GLY A 393 -86.37 -72.86 -2.49
C GLY A 393 -85.47 -71.85 -3.19
N ASP A 394 -84.43 -72.33 -3.86
CA ASP A 394 -83.50 -71.53 -4.67
C ASP A 394 -84.25 -70.77 -5.77
N ARG A 395 -85.13 -71.42 -6.53
CA ARG A 395 -85.96 -70.76 -7.57
C ARG A 395 -86.79 -69.60 -7.04
N LYS A 396 -87.36 -69.73 -5.84
CA LYS A 396 -88.13 -68.65 -5.18
C LYS A 396 -87.22 -67.48 -4.79
N ARG A 397 -86.03 -67.77 -4.26
CA ARG A 397 -85.04 -66.74 -3.89
C ARG A 397 -84.48 -66.03 -5.13
N LEU A 398 -84.18 -66.78 -6.19
CA LEU A 398 -83.76 -66.27 -7.50
C LEU A 398 -84.74 -65.26 -8.09
N TYR A 399 -86.05 -65.53 -7.97
CA TYR A 399 -87.09 -64.65 -8.48
C TYR A 399 -87.13 -63.29 -7.77
N ALA A 400 -86.91 -63.27 -6.45
CA ALA A 400 -86.99 -62.06 -5.63
C ALA A 400 -85.77 -61.15 -5.80
N PHE A 401 -84.64 -61.69 -6.24
CA PHE A 401 -83.35 -60.98 -6.25
C PHE A 401 -83.34 -59.68 -7.10
N PRO A 402 -83.85 -59.63 -8.35
CA PRO A 402 -83.84 -58.39 -9.12
C PRO A 402 -84.63 -57.26 -8.47
N ASP A 403 -85.80 -57.57 -7.88
CA ASP A 403 -86.64 -56.58 -7.20
C ASP A 403 -85.94 -56.06 -5.93
N ASP A 404 -85.32 -56.94 -5.15
CA ASP A 404 -84.51 -56.58 -3.98
C ASP A 404 -83.31 -55.70 -4.38
N PHE A 405 -82.68 -55.99 -5.52
CA PHE A 405 -81.61 -55.16 -6.09
C PHE A 405 -82.14 -53.79 -6.54
N ALA A 406 -83.29 -53.71 -7.20
CA ALA A 406 -83.88 -52.43 -7.64
C ALA A 406 -84.15 -51.49 -6.46
N GLN A 407 -84.67 -52.04 -5.35
CA GLN A 407 -84.90 -51.29 -4.12
C GLN A 407 -83.58 -50.79 -3.50
N LEU A 408 -82.57 -51.66 -3.42
CA LEU A 408 -81.23 -51.27 -2.97
C LEU A 408 -80.65 -50.15 -3.85
N ALA A 409 -80.70 -50.32 -5.17
CA ALA A 409 -80.16 -49.36 -6.13
C ALA A 409 -80.83 -47.98 -6.02
N SER A 410 -82.14 -47.93 -5.78
CA SER A 410 -82.86 -46.68 -5.53
C SER A 410 -82.34 -45.95 -4.28
N ILE A 411 -82.13 -46.66 -3.17
CA ILE A 411 -81.62 -46.06 -1.92
C ILE A 411 -80.15 -45.64 -2.07
N VAL A 412 -79.35 -46.46 -2.76
CA VAL A 412 -77.95 -46.13 -3.08
C VAL A 412 -77.89 -44.85 -3.92
N ASN A 413 -78.78 -44.69 -4.91
CA ASN A 413 -78.84 -43.48 -5.73
C ASN A 413 -79.15 -42.22 -4.89
N GLU A 414 -80.08 -42.31 -3.93
CA GLU A 414 -80.38 -41.21 -3.00
C GLU A 414 -79.18 -40.89 -2.09
N MET A 415 -78.54 -41.91 -1.49
CA MET A 415 -77.37 -41.72 -0.63
C MET A 415 -76.18 -41.12 -1.37
N VAL A 416 -75.85 -41.64 -2.55
CA VAL A 416 -74.75 -41.12 -3.40
C VAL A 416 -75.03 -39.67 -3.79
N ASN A 417 -76.26 -39.35 -4.18
CA ASN A 417 -76.65 -37.97 -4.48
C ASN A 417 -76.41 -37.03 -3.29
N ASN A 418 -76.75 -37.46 -2.06
CA ASN A 418 -76.53 -36.66 -0.85
C ASN A 418 -75.05 -36.51 -0.47
N ILE A 419 -74.22 -37.54 -0.71
CA ILE A 419 -72.75 -37.48 -0.47
C ILE A 419 -72.08 -36.48 -1.42
N PHE A 420 -72.50 -36.44 -2.69
CA PHE A 420 -71.87 -35.63 -3.74
C PHE A 420 -72.68 -34.38 -4.16
N PHE A 421 -73.70 -33.99 -3.38
CA PHE A 421 -74.61 -32.89 -3.72
C PHE A 421 -73.90 -31.55 -3.97
N ALA A 422 -74.37 -30.80 -4.98
CA ALA A 422 -73.76 -29.54 -5.36
C ALA A 422 -74.26 -28.33 -4.55
N SER A 423 -73.40 -27.74 -3.70
CA SER A 423 -73.70 -26.49 -2.99
C SER A 423 -73.27 -25.27 -3.80
N ARG A 424 -74.13 -24.26 -3.92
CA ARG A 424 -73.81 -22.97 -4.58
C ARG A 424 -72.76 -22.14 -3.85
N TYR A 425 -72.52 -22.43 -2.57
CA TYR A 425 -71.59 -21.69 -1.69
C TYR A 425 -70.19 -22.31 -1.62
N ASP A 426 -69.94 -23.38 -2.36
CA ASP A 426 -68.64 -24.03 -2.42
C ASP A 426 -67.90 -23.54 -3.68
N GLU A 427 -67.02 -22.54 -3.53
CA GLU A 427 -66.25 -21.92 -4.62
C GLU A 427 -65.14 -22.84 -5.17
N THR A 428 -64.89 -23.97 -4.52
CA THR A 428 -64.03 -25.00 -5.10
C THR A 428 -64.83 -25.80 -6.13
N ASP A 429 -64.35 -26.05 -7.36
CA ASP A 429 -65.12 -26.82 -8.37
C ASP A 429 -65.39 -28.30 -7.92
N VAL A 430 -66.30 -28.53 -6.98
CA VAL A 430 -66.41 -29.78 -6.18
C VAL A 430 -67.08 -30.94 -6.93
N PHE A 431 -67.65 -30.73 -8.12
CA PHE A 431 -68.83 -31.50 -8.55
C PHE A 431 -68.61 -32.67 -9.53
N SER A 432 -67.43 -33.29 -9.61
CA SER A 432 -67.27 -34.52 -10.40
C SER A 432 -66.17 -35.47 -9.95
N ALA A 433 -66.01 -35.62 -8.64
CA ALA A 433 -65.05 -36.58 -8.12
C ALA A 433 -65.56 -38.03 -8.05
N LEU A 434 -66.86 -38.27 -8.18
CA LEU A 434 -67.41 -39.63 -8.22
C LEU A 434 -66.95 -40.30 -9.51
N ARG A 435 -66.15 -41.36 -9.38
CA ARG A 435 -65.62 -42.14 -10.49
C ARG A 435 -66.51 -43.33 -10.85
N GLY A 436 -67.29 -43.84 -9.90
CA GLY A 436 -68.24 -44.91 -10.16
C GLY A 436 -68.86 -45.48 -8.89
N VAL A 437 -69.93 -46.25 -9.09
CA VAL A 437 -70.64 -47.00 -8.04
C VAL A 437 -70.61 -48.48 -8.40
N TYR A 438 -70.09 -49.32 -7.52
CA TYR A 438 -69.84 -50.73 -7.77
C TYR A 438 -70.50 -51.61 -6.72
N PHE A 439 -70.90 -52.81 -7.13
CA PHE A 439 -71.64 -53.77 -6.34
C PHE A 439 -70.80 -55.02 -6.15
N THR A 440 -70.43 -55.33 -4.90
CA THR A 440 -69.46 -56.38 -4.57
C THR A 440 -69.85 -57.24 -3.37
N SER A 441 -69.27 -58.44 -3.31
CA SER A 441 -69.35 -59.34 -2.17
C SER A 441 -67.96 -59.92 -1.89
N SER A 442 -67.48 -59.74 -0.66
CA SER A 442 -66.17 -60.22 -0.20
C SER A 442 -66.30 -61.54 0.55
N CYS A 443 -66.95 -61.56 1.70
CA CYS A 443 -67.15 -62.79 2.45
C CYS A 443 -68.64 -63.14 2.53
N GLN A 444 -68.98 -64.42 2.38
CA GLN A 444 -70.34 -64.88 2.62
C GLN A 444 -70.59 -64.98 4.15
N PRO A 445 -71.74 -64.51 4.66
CA PRO A 445 -72.01 -64.48 6.08
C PRO A 445 -72.40 -65.89 6.53
N GLN A 446 -71.77 -66.39 7.59
CA GLN A 446 -72.05 -67.73 8.10
C GLN A 446 -73.40 -67.85 8.84
N SER A 447 -74.12 -66.74 9.12
CA SER A 447 -75.20 -66.77 10.11
C SER A 447 -76.49 -66.00 9.81
N PHE A 448 -76.58 -65.08 8.84
CA PHE A 448 -77.82 -64.31 8.61
C PHE A 448 -78.01 -63.81 7.15
N SER A 449 -79.26 -63.55 6.76
CA SER A 449 -79.63 -62.91 5.49
C SER A 449 -80.67 -61.81 5.68
N LEU A 450 -80.72 -60.85 4.75
CA LEU A 450 -81.69 -59.75 4.72
C LEU A 450 -82.90 -60.15 3.89
N PHE A 451 -84.09 -59.98 4.46
CA PHE A 451 -85.35 -60.26 3.78
C PHE A 451 -86.10 -58.96 3.46
N ASN A 452 -86.60 -58.85 2.22
CA ASN A 452 -87.33 -57.67 1.76
C ASN A 452 -88.75 -57.56 2.32
N ASN A 453 -88.88 -56.69 3.33
CA ASN A 453 -90.14 -56.39 4.01
C ASN A 453 -91.17 -55.67 3.12
N GLN A 454 -90.79 -55.22 1.93
CA GLN A 454 -91.70 -54.58 0.99
C GLN A 454 -92.51 -55.57 0.14
N THR A 455 -92.10 -56.83 0.08
CA THR A 455 -92.86 -57.86 -0.64
C THR A 455 -94.22 -58.09 0.03
N LEU A 456 -95.29 -58.25 -0.77
CA LEU A 456 -96.65 -58.48 -0.26
C LEU A 456 -96.71 -59.64 0.72
N LEU A 457 -95.97 -60.71 0.43
CA LEU A 457 -95.93 -61.93 1.22
C LEU A 457 -95.26 -61.72 2.60
N GLN A 458 -94.20 -60.90 2.67
CA GLN A 458 -93.56 -60.57 3.93
C GLN A 458 -94.34 -59.53 4.74
N ARG A 459 -94.97 -58.53 4.09
CA ARG A 459 -95.89 -57.61 4.77
C ARG A 459 -97.05 -58.35 5.41
N TRP A 460 -97.61 -59.32 4.70
CA TRP A 460 -98.65 -60.20 5.23
C TRP A 460 -98.12 -61.07 6.38
N HIS A 461 -96.96 -61.70 6.21
CA HIS A 461 -96.33 -62.51 7.26
C HIS A 461 -95.98 -61.69 8.52
N GLN A 462 -95.58 -60.42 8.38
CA GLN A 462 -95.32 -59.51 9.50
C GLN A 462 -96.61 -59.03 10.16
N LEU A 463 -97.62 -58.67 9.38
CA LEU A 463 -98.95 -58.33 9.90
C LEU A 463 -99.56 -59.49 10.71
N VAL A 464 -99.41 -60.72 10.21
CA VAL A 464 -99.92 -61.94 10.87
C VAL A 464 -99.10 -62.30 12.11
N ARG A 465 -97.76 -62.16 12.07
CA ARG A 465 -96.89 -62.55 13.19
C ARG A 465 -96.77 -61.49 14.28
N ASP A 466 -96.56 -60.23 13.89
CA ASP A 466 -96.11 -59.14 14.77
C ASP A 466 -97.18 -58.05 14.97
N GLY A 467 -98.30 -58.12 14.24
CA GLY A 467 -99.44 -57.20 14.37
C GLY A 467 -99.18 -55.75 13.91
N LYS A 468 -97.97 -55.43 13.42
CA LYS A 468 -97.56 -54.12 12.93
C LYS A 468 -96.69 -54.27 11.68
N LEU A 469 -96.79 -53.32 10.74
CA LEU A 469 -95.83 -53.23 9.64
C LEU A 469 -94.55 -52.54 10.13
N SER A 470 -93.41 -53.12 9.75
CA SER A 470 -92.12 -52.46 9.93
C SER A 470 -91.96 -51.31 8.94
N SER A 471 -91.39 -50.19 9.40
CA SER A 471 -90.96 -49.08 8.54
C SER A 471 -89.59 -49.32 7.90
N LEU A 472 -88.91 -50.41 8.28
CA LEU A 472 -87.58 -50.75 7.77
C LEU A 472 -87.69 -51.50 6.42
N PRO A 473 -86.86 -51.13 5.43
CA PRO A 473 -86.78 -51.79 4.13
C PRO A 473 -86.54 -53.31 4.20
N SER A 474 -85.76 -53.78 5.17
CA SER A 474 -85.43 -55.20 5.34
C SER A 474 -85.25 -55.61 6.79
N ASP A 475 -85.49 -56.90 7.09
CA ASP A 475 -85.30 -57.53 8.41
C ASP A 475 -84.13 -58.52 8.38
N LYS A 476 -83.38 -58.63 9.48
CA LYS A 476 -82.25 -59.56 9.63
C LYS A 476 -82.76 -60.86 10.24
N ARG A 477 -82.51 -61.99 9.58
CA ARG A 477 -82.87 -63.32 10.12
C ARG A 477 -81.71 -64.28 10.09
N SER A 478 -81.60 -65.08 11.14
CA SER A 478 -80.60 -66.15 11.25
C SER A 478 -80.92 -67.30 10.29
N LEU A 479 -79.90 -67.85 9.66
CA LEU A 479 -80.03 -69.06 8.83
C LEU A 479 -80.22 -70.29 9.72
N SER A 480 -80.92 -71.31 9.20
CA SER A 480 -81.12 -72.59 9.93
C SER A 480 -79.81 -73.40 10.00
N GLU A 481 -79.62 -74.23 11.04
CA GLU A 481 -78.38 -75.00 11.26
C GLU A 481 -77.96 -75.88 10.06
N GLU A 482 -78.92 -76.46 9.32
CA GLU A 482 -78.66 -77.21 8.08
C GLU A 482 -78.09 -76.34 6.93
N GLN A 483 -78.55 -75.10 6.82
CA GLN A 483 -78.08 -74.16 5.78
C GLN A 483 -76.69 -73.60 6.10
N VAL A 484 -76.31 -73.57 7.38
CA VAL A 484 -74.97 -73.15 7.82
C VAL A 484 -73.92 -74.21 7.48
N LEU A 485 -74.24 -75.51 7.63
CA LEU A 485 -73.30 -76.62 7.37
C LEU A 485 -72.96 -76.78 5.87
N LEU A 486 -73.87 -76.46 4.95
CA LEU A 486 -73.60 -76.47 3.50
C LEU A 486 -72.68 -75.31 3.04
N SER A 487 -72.40 -74.36 3.93
CA SER A 487 -71.64 -73.14 3.65
C SER A 487 -70.15 -73.19 4.05
N GLU A 488 -69.60 -74.35 4.45
CA GLU A 488 -68.22 -74.49 4.96
C GLU A 488 -67.10 -73.97 4.01
N ASN A 489 -67.40 -73.77 2.70
CA ASN A 489 -66.47 -73.16 1.73
C ASN A 489 -66.59 -71.62 1.59
N ALA A 490 -67.30 -70.95 2.52
CA ALA A 490 -67.68 -69.52 2.47
C ALA A 490 -66.52 -68.52 2.28
N TRP A 491 -65.31 -68.87 2.70
CA TRP A 491 -64.15 -67.97 2.67
C TRP A 491 -63.40 -67.93 1.33
N SER A 492 -63.83 -68.74 0.35
CA SER A 492 -63.15 -68.84 -0.95
C SER A 492 -63.85 -68.08 -2.09
N LYS A 493 -65.15 -67.76 -1.94
CA LYS A 493 -65.97 -67.19 -3.01
C LYS A 493 -66.14 -65.69 -2.83
N HIS A 494 -65.58 -64.94 -3.78
CA HIS A 494 -65.62 -63.49 -3.84
C HIS A 494 -66.24 -63.09 -5.18
N TYR A 495 -67.05 -62.03 -5.21
CA TYR A 495 -67.75 -61.59 -6.42
C TYR A 495 -67.47 -60.11 -6.73
N PHE A 496 -67.10 -59.88 -7.99
CA PHE A 496 -66.95 -58.60 -8.67
C PHE A 496 -65.84 -57.68 -8.15
N LEU A 497 -64.74 -58.26 -7.66
CA LEU A 497 -63.64 -57.53 -7.01
C LEU A 497 -62.35 -57.45 -7.83
N THR A 498 -61.88 -58.56 -8.42
CA THR A 498 -60.53 -58.65 -8.99
C THR A 498 -60.31 -57.64 -10.13
N GLN A 499 -61.18 -57.59 -11.14
CA GLN A 499 -61.02 -56.63 -12.24
C GLN A 499 -61.31 -55.19 -11.80
N LEU A 500 -62.18 -54.97 -10.82
CA LEU A 500 -62.43 -53.62 -10.28
C LEU A 500 -61.15 -53.01 -9.69
N PHE A 501 -60.46 -53.75 -8.83
CA PHE A 501 -59.21 -53.27 -8.23
C PHE A 501 -58.06 -53.25 -9.23
N GLY A 502 -58.00 -54.23 -10.15
CA GLY A 502 -56.91 -54.37 -11.13
C GLY A 502 -56.99 -53.41 -12.32
N GLU A 503 -58.16 -53.30 -12.95
CA GLU A 503 -58.33 -52.60 -14.23
C GLU A 503 -58.86 -51.17 -14.09
N VAL A 504 -59.60 -50.87 -13.01
CA VAL A 504 -60.14 -49.53 -12.77
C VAL A 504 -59.32 -48.81 -11.69
N ILE A 505 -59.40 -49.25 -10.44
CA ILE A 505 -58.81 -48.53 -9.30
C ILE A 505 -57.28 -48.46 -9.43
N GLY A 506 -56.62 -49.57 -9.75
CA GLY A 506 -55.16 -49.62 -9.91
C GLY A 506 -54.66 -48.76 -11.08
N ARG A 507 -55.37 -48.74 -12.21
CA ARG A 507 -54.98 -47.95 -13.40
C ARG A 507 -55.25 -46.46 -13.26
N ASP A 508 -56.27 -46.08 -12.50
CA ASP A 508 -56.65 -44.68 -12.26
C ASP A 508 -55.69 -43.92 -11.31
N GLY A 509 -54.55 -44.52 -10.93
CA GLY A 509 -53.59 -43.95 -9.98
C GLY A 509 -53.04 -42.56 -10.32
N ASP A 510 -53.07 -42.16 -11.60
CA ASP A 510 -52.58 -40.87 -12.09
C ASP A 510 -53.68 -39.80 -12.27
N LEU A 511 -54.95 -40.11 -11.98
CA LEU A 511 -56.07 -39.17 -12.17
C LEU A 511 -56.09 -37.99 -11.17
N VAL A 512 -55.23 -38.01 -10.15
CA VAL A 512 -55.16 -36.94 -9.13
C VAL A 512 -54.56 -35.67 -9.64
N ARG A 513 -55.28 -34.56 -9.42
CA ARG A 513 -54.75 -33.23 -9.68
C ARG A 513 -53.82 -32.82 -8.54
N TYR A 514 -52.55 -32.66 -8.89
CA TYR A 514 -51.48 -32.23 -8.00
C TYR A 514 -51.74 -30.86 -7.38
N ASN A 515 -51.17 -30.62 -6.19
CA ASN A 515 -51.08 -29.28 -5.63
C ASN A 515 -50.12 -28.41 -6.47
N LEU A 516 -50.65 -27.73 -7.49
CA LEU A 516 -49.89 -26.93 -8.45
C LEU A 516 -49.07 -25.81 -7.78
N GLN A 517 -49.64 -25.16 -6.76
CA GLN A 517 -48.97 -24.08 -6.02
C GLN A 517 -47.67 -24.55 -5.34
N ARG A 518 -47.71 -25.71 -4.67
CA ARG A 518 -46.52 -26.27 -4.02
C ARG A 518 -45.49 -26.78 -5.03
N HIS A 519 -45.94 -27.37 -6.12
CA HIS A 519 -45.06 -27.83 -7.19
C HIS A 519 -44.32 -26.66 -7.86
N ALA A 520 -45.05 -25.59 -8.19
CA ALA A 520 -44.48 -24.35 -8.74
C ALA A 520 -43.52 -23.68 -7.75
N ALA A 521 -43.92 -23.54 -6.48
CA ALA A 521 -43.06 -22.96 -5.44
C ALA A 521 -41.76 -23.77 -5.26
N SER A 522 -41.82 -25.10 -5.32
CA SER A 522 -40.61 -25.94 -5.22
C SER A 522 -39.69 -25.82 -6.44
N ARG A 523 -40.24 -25.67 -7.64
CA ARG A 523 -39.48 -25.44 -8.88
C ARG A 523 -38.83 -24.07 -8.87
N LEU A 524 -39.58 -23.04 -8.49
CA LEU A 524 -39.10 -21.66 -8.40
C LEU A 524 -38.00 -21.52 -7.32
N LYS A 525 -38.17 -22.14 -6.16
CA LYS A 525 -37.13 -22.23 -5.11
C LYS A 525 -35.86 -22.93 -5.59
N ASN A 526 -36.00 -24.00 -6.38
CA ASN A 526 -34.84 -24.67 -6.97
C ASN A 526 -34.17 -23.79 -8.03
N LEU A 527 -34.94 -23.13 -8.90
CA LEU A 527 -34.43 -22.26 -9.96
C LEU A 527 -33.68 -21.06 -9.36
N PHE A 528 -34.27 -20.33 -8.41
CA PHE A 528 -33.60 -19.23 -7.72
C PHE A 528 -32.37 -19.71 -6.95
N GLY A 529 -32.42 -20.89 -6.33
CA GLY A 529 -31.25 -21.48 -5.68
C GLY A 529 -30.10 -21.80 -6.66
N HIS A 530 -30.42 -22.32 -7.84
CA HIS A 530 -29.43 -22.53 -8.90
C HIS A 530 -28.89 -21.20 -9.43
N LEU A 531 -29.74 -20.24 -9.78
CA LEU A 531 -29.31 -18.93 -10.26
C LEU A 531 -28.44 -18.19 -9.23
N ALA A 532 -28.77 -18.25 -7.94
CA ALA A 532 -27.97 -17.66 -6.87
C ALA A 532 -26.60 -18.36 -6.71
N CYS A 533 -26.56 -19.69 -6.83
CA CYS A 533 -25.32 -20.45 -6.76
C CYS A 533 -24.39 -20.14 -7.95
N TRP A 534 -24.94 -20.06 -9.17
CA TRP A 534 -24.20 -19.68 -10.36
C TRP A 534 -23.76 -18.21 -10.32
N GLY A 535 -24.65 -17.30 -9.94
CA GLY A 535 -24.34 -15.88 -9.79
C GLY A 535 -23.27 -15.64 -8.74
N GLY A 536 -23.34 -16.32 -7.59
CA GLY A 536 -22.33 -16.27 -6.55
C GLY A 536 -20.97 -16.82 -6.99
N ALA A 537 -20.96 -17.93 -7.75
CA ALA A 537 -19.73 -18.48 -8.30
C ALA A 537 -19.09 -17.56 -9.36
N ILE A 538 -19.89 -16.99 -10.26
CA ILE A 538 -19.40 -16.02 -11.26
C ILE A 538 -18.87 -14.77 -10.57
N TRP A 539 -19.59 -14.22 -9.59
CA TRP A 539 -19.15 -13.04 -8.86
C TRP A 539 -17.85 -13.30 -8.09
N LEU A 540 -17.76 -14.40 -7.34
CA LEU A 540 -16.54 -14.75 -6.59
C LEU A 540 -15.35 -15.01 -7.52
N THR A 541 -15.56 -15.65 -8.66
CA THR A 541 -14.48 -15.91 -9.63
C THR A 541 -14.00 -14.63 -10.29
N LEU A 542 -14.91 -13.72 -10.69
CA LEU A 542 -14.54 -12.39 -11.19
C LEU A 542 -13.83 -11.56 -10.12
N ALA A 543 -14.31 -11.59 -8.89
CA ALA A 543 -13.71 -10.93 -7.74
C ALA A 543 -12.29 -11.45 -7.44
N LEU A 544 -12.10 -12.77 -7.46
CA LEU A 544 -10.79 -13.42 -7.32
C LEU A 544 -9.86 -13.08 -8.48
N CYS A 545 -10.35 -13.10 -9.72
CA CYS A 545 -9.58 -12.69 -10.90
C CYS A 545 -9.11 -11.24 -10.79
N ASN A 546 -10.01 -10.33 -10.38
CA ASN A 546 -9.68 -8.92 -10.21
C ASN A 546 -8.63 -8.72 -9.10
N SER A 547 -8.84 -9.35 -7.94
CA SER A 547 -7.86 -9.34 -6.84
C SER A 547 -6.51 -9.92 -7.27
N TYR A 548 -6.50 -11.03 -8.02
CA TYR A 548 -5.28 -11.62 -8.57
C TYR A 548 -4.56 -10.66 -9.52
N GLN A 549 -5.27 -10.02 -10.46
CA GLN A 549 -4.67 -9.09 -11.41
C GLN A 549 -4.06 -7.86 -10.71
N LEU A 550 -4.77 -7.28 -9.74
CA LEU A 550 -4.28 -6.15 -8.95
C LEU A 550 -3.04 -6.53 -8.12
N ASN A 551 -3.09 -7.64 -7.37
CA ASN A 551 -1.96 -8.12 -6.57
C ASN A 551 -0.78 -8.55 -7.45
N HIS A 552 -1.01 -9.20 -8.59
CA HIS A 552 0.05 -9.56 -9.52
C HIS A 552 0.70 -8.32 -10.16
N GLY A 553 -0.11 -7.31 -10.53
CA GLY A 553 0.40 -6.02 -11.00
C GLY A 553 1.27 -5.32 -9.95
N TYR A 554 0.84 -5.34 -8.69
CA TYR A 554 1.62 -4.86 -7.55
C TYR A 554 2.95 -5.61 -7.39
N LEU A 555 2.94 -6.94 -7.43
CA LEU A 555 4.16 -7.76 -7.32
C LEU A 555 5.11 -7.55 -8.51
N ASN A 556 4.60 -7.41 -9.74
CA ASN A 556 5.44 -7.11 -10.90
C ASN A 556 6.10 -5.72 -10.81
N ALA A 557 5.38 -4.72 -10.26
CA ALA A 557 5.95 -3.41 -10.01
C ALA A 557 6.99 -3.45 -8.87
N LEU A 558 6.73 -4.25 -7.84
CA LEU A 558 7.68 -4.51 -6.76
C LEU A 558 8.96 -5.18 -7.28
N ASP A 559 8.85 -6.16 -8.17
CA ASP A 559 10.00 -6.85 -8.77
C ASP A 559 10.92 -5.89 -9.54
N LYS A 560 10.33 -4.95 -10.29
CA LYS A 560 11.09 -3.86 -10.94
C LYS A 560 11.79 -2.95 -9.92
N LYS A 561 11.12 -2.64 -8.80
CA LYS A 561 11.73 -1.84 -7.71
C LYS A 561 12.83 -2.60 -6.99
N LEU A 562 12.65 -3.90 -6.73
CA LEU A 562 13.66 -4.79 -6.13
C LEU A 562 14.88 -4.91 -7.02
N SER A 563 14.70 -5.05 -8.34
CA SER A 563 15.81 -5.04 -9.30
C SER A 563 16.59 -3.73 -9.24
N ARG A 564 15.91 -2.58 -9.10
CA ARG A 564 16.56 -1.29 -8.90
C ARG A 564 17.32 -1.21 -7.57
N VAL A 565 16.73 -1.73 -6.49
CA VAL A 565 17.40 -1.81 -5.17
C VAL A 565 18.63 -2.72 -5.24
N ALA A 566 18.54 -3.86 -5.92
CA ALA A 566 19.64 -4.79 -6.12
C ALA A 566 20.80 -4.13 -6.89
N LEU A 567 20.50 -3.46 -8.01
CA LEU A 567 21.49 -2.69 -8.78
C LEU A 567 22.11 -1.55 -7.95
N GLN A 568 21.30 -0.84 -7.17
CA GLN A 568 21.80 0.22 -6.28
C GLN A 568 22.67 -0.33 -5.15
N LEU A 569 22.33 -1.51 -4.62
CA LEU A 569 23.10 -2.19 -3.59
C LEU A 569 24.44 -2.71 -4.16
N GLU A 570 24.45 -3.33 -5.34
CA GLU A 570 25.65 -3.76 -6.07
C GLU A 570 26.58 -2.57 -6.34
N ASN A 571 26.03 -1.47 -6.88
CA ASN A 571 26.76 -0.22 -7.11
C ASN A 571 27.32 0.41 -5.82
N TYR A 572 26.66 0.20 -4.68
CA TYR A 572 27.16 0.65 -3.37
C TYR A 572 28.22 -0.30 -2.82
N THR A 573 28.10 -1.62 -2.99
CA THR A 573 29.11 -2.57 -2.51
C THR A 573 30.44 -2.44 -3.24
N ASP A 574 30.42 -2.04 -4.52
CA ASP A 574 31.61 -1.89 -5.36
C ASP A 574 32.43 -0.64 -5.00
N GLU A 575 31.78 0.53 -4.92
CA GLU A 575 32.49 1.80 -4.66
C GLU A 575 32.45 2.23 -3.18
N LYS A 576 31.57 1.63 -2.36
CA LYS A 576 31.29 2.00 -0.96
C LYS A 576 31.12 3.51 -0.76
N ALA A 577 30.43 4.14 -1.71
CA ALA A 577 30.25 5.58 -1.75
C ALA A 577 28.91 5.98 -1.10
N VAL A 578 28.97 6.83 -0.08
CA VAL A 578 27.82 7.26 0.73
C VAL A 578 26.77 8.04 -0.07
N ASN A 579 27.14 8.72 -1.16
CA ASN A 579 26.20 9.37 -2.08
C ASN A 579 25.27 8.35 -2.79
N LYS A 580 25.67 7.08 -2.89
CA LYS A 580 24.85 5.98 -3.42
C LYS A 580 23.96 5.33 -2.34
N LEU A 581 24.28 5.51 -1.06
CA LEU A 581 23.50 4.97 0.07
C LEU A 581 22.16 5.69 0.26
N MET A 582 22.11 7.01 0.06
CA MET A 582 20.85 7.78 0.24
C MET A 582 19.75 7.40 -0.76
N PRO A 583 20.04 7.25 -2.08
CA PRO A 583 19.10 6.65 -3.03
C PRO A 583 18.67 5.23 -2.66
N LEU A 584 19.57 4.41 -2.09
CA LEU A 584 19.25 3.06 -1.62
C LEU A 584 18.28 3.09 -0.42
N LEU A 585 18.49 4.00 0.54
CA LEU A 585 17.59 4.19 1.70
C LEU A 585 16.21 4.71 1.28
N SER A 586 16.16 5.64 0.34
CA SER A 586 14.87 6.17 -0.15
C SER A 586 14.08 5.13 -0.94
N THR A 587 14.73 4.35 -1.80
CA THR A 587 14.08 3.28 -2.57
C THR A 587 13.64 2.11 -1.69
N THR A 588 14.44 1.72 -0.69
CA THR A 588 14.08 0.66 0.26
C THR A 588 12.92 1.06 1.17
N ARG A 589 12.89 2.31 1.68
CA ARG A 589 11.72 2.83 2.45
C ARG A 589 10.45 2.95 1.62
N ALA A 590 10.57 3.25 0.32
CA ALA A 590 9.44 3.37 -0.60
C ALA A 590 9.12 2.07 -1.37
N LEU A 591 9.77 0.96 -0.99
CA LEU A 591 9.73 -0.30 -1.74
C LEU A 591 8.31 -0.86 -1.82
N ALA A 592 7.62 -0.97 -0.68
CA ALA A 592 6.26 -1.49 -0.61
C ALA A 592 5.19 -0.52 -1.15
N LYS A 593 5.47 0.78 -1.26
CA LYS A 593 4.47 1.79 -1.67
C LYS A 593 4.01 1.56 -3.11
N TYR A 594 2.71 1.70 -3.39
CA TYR A 594 2.16 1.57 -4.74
C TYR A 594 1.08 2.61 -4.99
N PRO A 595 1.02 3.26 -6.18
CA PRO A 595 0.04 4.30 -6.46
C PRO A 595 -1.40 3.80 -6.28
N GLY A 596 -2.21 4.54 -5.52
CA GLY A 596 -3.63 4.22 -5.30
C GLY A 596 -3.89 3.00 -4.38
N LEU A 597 -2.86 2.41 -3.77
CA LEU A 597 -3.00 1.31 -2.82
C LEU A 597 -2.55 1.75 -1.42
N ASN A 598 -3.48 1.74 -0.46
CA ASN A 598 -3.15 1.82 0.95
C ASN A 598 -2.84 0.41 1.48
N LEU A 599 -1.61 0.18 1.93
CA LEU A 599 -1.15 -1.16 2.32
C LEU A 599 -1.85 -1.70 3.57
N ASN A 600 -2.19 -0.81 4.50
CA ASN A 600 -2.80 -1.16 5.76
C ASN A 600 -4.33 -1.29 5.65
N ASP A 601 -4.94 -0.55 4.73
CA ASP A 601 -6.38 -0.51 4.51
C ASP A 601 -6.73 -0.50 3.00
N PRO A 602 -6.55 -1.62 2.27
CA PRO A 602 -6.69 -1.65 0.81
C PRO A 602 -8.16 -1.69 0.35
N ASP A 603 -8.57 -1.23 -0.82
CA ASP A 603 -10.00 -1.35 -1.20
C ASP A 603 -10.52 -2.81 -1.30
N GLN A 604 -11.83 -3.04 -1.22
CA GLN A 604 -12.44 -4.39 -1.26
C GLN A 604 -12.00 -5.23 -2.48
N GLN A 605 -11.77 -4.57 -3.62
CA GLN A 605 -11.25 -5.19 -4.84
C GLN A 605 -9.91 -5.93 -4.66
N TRP A 606 -9.10 -5.54 -3.68
CA TRP A 606 -7.84 -6.20 -3.32
C TRP A 606 -8.03 -7.37 -2.36
N ARG A 607 -9.11 -7.39 -1.56
CA ARG A 607 -9.27 -8.18 -0.32
C ARG A 607 -9.89 -9.57 -0.48
N TYR A 608 -10.05 -10.10 -1.70
CA TYR A 608 -10.67 -11.42 -1.93
C TYR A 608 -9.75 -12.62 -1.56
N GLY A 609 -9.00 -12.53 -0.47
CA GLY A 609 -8.14 -13.60 0.07
C GLY A 609 -6.76 -13.74 -0.57
N LEU A 610 -6.47 -12.97 -1.63
CA LEU A 610 -5.19 -12.98 -2.36
C LEU A 610 -4.32 -11.75 -2.06
N TYR A 611 -4.69 -10.95 -1.06
CA TYR A 611 -3.96 -9.73 -0.73
C TYR A 611 -2.59 -10.05 -0.13
N THR A 612 -1.53 -9.58 -0.79
CA THR A 612 -0.13 -9.85 -0.41
C THR A 612 0.54 -8.68 0.30
N GLY A 613 -0.07 -7.48 0.28
CA GLY A 613 0.56 -6.24 0.74
C GLY A 613 1.04 -6.26 2.19
N TYR A 614 0.36 -6.96 3.11
CA TYR A 614 0.82 -7.08 4.51
C TYR A 614 2.17 -7.80 4.62
N SER A 615 2.31 -8.94 3.94
CA SER A 615 3.56 -9.71 3.96
C SER A 615 4.70 -8.98 3.26
N ILE A 616 4.40 -8.29 2.16
CA ILE A 616 5.37 -7.48 1.43
C ILE A 616 5.79 -6.26 2.23
N ALA A 617 4.87 -5.57 2.92
CA ALA A 617 5.19 -4.44 3.77
C ALA A 617 6.11 -4.86 4.92
N ALA A 618 5.78 -5.95 5.62
CA ALA A 618 6.64 -6.49 6.69
C ALA A 618 8.03 -6.88 6.18
N GLY A 619 8.11 -7.49 4.98
CA GLY A 619 9.37 -7.83 4.33
C GLY A 619 10.18 -6.60 3.89
N ALA A 620 9.53 -5.59 3.32
CA ALA A 620 10.14 -4.34 2.90
C ALA A 620 10.65 -3.54 4.10
N ASP A 621 9.87 -3.45 5.19
CA ASP A 621 10.29 -2.83 6.43
C ASP A 621 11.49 -3.56 7.05
N SER A 622 11.47 -4.90 7.03
CA SER A 622 12.60 -5.70 7.49
C SER A 622 13.86 -5.46 6.66
N LEU A 623 13.74 -5.37 5.33
CA LEU A 623 14.84 -5.05 4.43
C LEU A 623 15.36 -3.62 4.65
N TYR A 624 14.46 -2.65 4.84
CA TYR A 624 14.83 -1.27 5.16
C TYR A 624 15.57 -1.18 6.50
N HIS A 625 15.05 -1.83 7.56
CA HIS A 625 15.73 -1.90 8.85
C HIS A 625 17.08 -2.63 8.75
N PHE A 626 17.17 -3.69 7.95
CA PHE A 626 18.44 -4.38 7.67
C PHE A 626 19.43 -3.41 7.04
N VAL A 627 19.02 -2.61 6.06
CA VAL A 627 19.88 -1.63 5.39
C VAL A 627 20.32 -0.52 6.35
N LEU A 628 19.43 -0.03 7.21
CA LEU A 628 19.77 0.93 8.26
C LEU A 628 20.82 0.36 9.24
N GLN A 629 20.67 -0.90 9.67
CA GLN A 629 21.56 -1.50 10.67
C GLN A 629 22.89 -2.01 10.11
N HIS A 630 22.94 -2.48 8.85
CA HIS A 630 24.12 -3.13 8.28
C HIS A 630 24.88 -2.27 7.27
N TYR A 631 24.27 -1.19 6.75
CA TYR A 631 24.94 -0.27 5.84
C TYR A 631 25.00 1.15 6.40
N LEU A 632 23.90 1.72 6.92
CA LEU A 632 23.94 3.08 7.48
C LEU A 632 24.69 3.15 8.82
N LEU A 633 24.39 2.25 9.77
CA LEU A 633 25.02 2.27 11.10
C LEU A 633 26.55 2.08 11.04
N PRO A 634 27.12 1.13 10.26
CA PRO A 634 28.57 1.01 10.14
C PRO A 634 29.22 2.24 9.50
N GLU A 635 28.57 2.88 8.51
CA GLU A 635 29.06 4.14 7.95
C GLU A 635 29.00 5.28 8.97
N LEU A 636 27.98 5.34 9.83
CA LEU A 636 27.90 6.30 10.93
C LEU A 636 29.00 6.06 11.98
N VAL A 637 29.27 4.80 12.33
CA VAL A 637 30.35 4.42 13.26
C VAL A 637 31.72 4.75 12.66
N LYS A 638 31.92 4.44 11.38
CA LYS A 638 33.16 4.78 10.65
C LYS A 638 33.33 6.28 10.56
N LYS A 639 32.29 7.02 10.20
CA LYS A 639 32.30 8.50 10.17
C LYS A 639 32.58 9.08 11.57
N ALA A 640 31.98 8.55 12.62
CA ALA A 640 32.25 8.98 13.99
C ALA A 640 33.68 8.65 14.44
N HIS A 641 34.24 7.53 13.98
CA HIS A 641 35.64 7.16 14.17
C HIS A 641 36.57 8.14 13.44
N ASP A 642 36.32 8.39 12.15
CA ASP A 642 37.08 9.33 11.31
C ASP A 642 36.97 10.75 11.87
N ASP A 643 35.79 11.18 12.32
CA ASP A 643 35.57 12.48 12.96
C ASP A 643 36.32 12.60 14.28
N LEU A 644 36.37 11.53 15.07
CA LEU A 644 37.17 11.50 16.30
C LEU A 644 38.66 11.55 15.99
N GLN A 645 39.13 10.84 14.97
CA GLN A 645 40.52 10.86 14.53
C GLN A 645 40.91 12.24 13.95
N LEU A 646 40.05 12.85 13.14
CA LEU A 646 40.23 14.21 12.63
C LEU A 646 40.18 15.24 13.76
N ALA A 647 39.26 15.08 14.71
CA ALA A 647 39.18 15.96 15.87
C ALA A 647 40.43 15.85 16.74
N LEU A 648 40.97 14.64 16.92
CA LEU A 648 42.24 14.40 17.64
C LEU A 648 43.45 15.10 16.98
N ASN A 649 43.40 15.30 15.67
CA ASN A 649 44.41 16.08 14.93
C ASN A 649 44.11 17.58 14.93
N SER A 650 42.92 17.99 15.38
CA SER A 650 42.53 19.39 15.50
C SER A 650 42.96 19.96 16.86
N SER A 651 43.19 21.26 16.92
CA SER A 651 43.45 21.96 18.18
C SER A 651 42.19 22.22 19.02
N ASP A 652 41.02 21.76 18.58
CA ASP A 652 39.73 22.03 19.23
C ASP A 652 39.28 20.85 20.12
N ASP A 653 39.55 20.98 21.42
CA ASP A 653 39.19 19.96 22.41
C ASP A 653 37.67 19.78 22.58
N GLN A 654 36.86 20.80 22.26
CA GLN A 654 35.40 20.66 22.32
C GLN A 654 34.91 19.75 21.20
N ARG A 655 35.55 19.85 20.03
CA ARG A 655 35.29 18.95 18.90
C ARG A 655 35.74 17.52 19.23
N VAL A 656 36.90 17.35 19.87
CA VAL A 656 37.39 16.03 20.34
C VAL A 656 36.39 15.41 21.30
N TRP A 657 35.89 16.15 22.28
CA TRP A 657 34.93 15.63 23.25
C TRP A 657 33.59 15.29 22.61
N THR A 658 33.06 16.16 21.74
CA THR A 658 31.79 15.92 21.04
C THR A 658 31.89 14.69 20.14
N ALA A 659 32.99 14.54 19.39
CA ALA A 659 33.24 13.36 18.58
C ALA A 659 33.40 12.10 19.44
N LEU A 660 34.08 12.20 20.58
CA LEU A 660 34.25 11.07 21.51
C LEU A 660 32.91 10.64 22.12
N LYS A 661 32.06 11.59 22.54
CA LYS A 661 30.71 11.30 23.05
C LYS A 661 29.86 10.60 22.00
N SER A 662 29.82 11.13 20.77
CA SER A 662 29.10 10.50 19.65
C SER A 662 29.62 9.11 19.32
N TYR A 663 30.94 8.93 19.26
CA TYR A 663 31.58 7.63 19.02
C TYR A 663 31.26 6.61 20.14
N LEU A 664 31.32 7.02 21.41
CA LEU A 664 30.97 6.17 22.54
C LEU A 664 29.47 5.80 22.54
N MET A 665 28.57 6.72 22.17
CA MET A 665 27.13 6.42 22.06
C MET A 665 26.82 5.45 20.91
N LEU A 666 27.64 5.43 19.86
CA LEU A 666 27.52 4.56 18.70
C LEU A 666 28.29 3.24 18.81
N THR A 667 29.10 3.04 19.85
CA THR A 667 29.93 1.82 20.02
C THR A 667 29.77 1.14 21.38
N ARG A 668 29.30 1.85 22.41
CA ARG A 668 29.04 1.30 23.75
C ARG A 668 27.56 1.43 24.13
N SER A 669 27.06 0.46 24.89
CA SER A 669 25.69 0.47 25.42
C SER A 669 25.57 1.49 26.56
N THR A 670 25.30 2.76 26.25
CA THR A 670 25.02 3.81 27.24
C THR A 670 23.64 4.43 26.99
N LYS A 671 22.87 4.68 28.05
CA LYS A 671 21.58 5.39 27.99
C LYS A 671 21.85 6.89 27.79
N GLY A 672 22.13 7.30 26.56
CA GLY A 672 22.37 8.70 26.20
C GLY A 672 21.16 9.40 25.58
N ASP A 673 21.28 10.71 25.37
CA ASP A 673 20.29 11.54 24.68
C ASP A 673 20.37 11.34 23.15
N TYR A 674 19.50 10.49 22.61
CA TYR A 674 19.46 10.20 21.17
C TYR A 674 19.00 11.40 20.33
N ALA A 675 18.25 12.35 20.89
CA ALA A 675 17.87 13.55 20.17
C ALA A 675 19.09 14.44 19.93
N TRP A 676 19.95 14.59 20.94
CA TRP A 676 21.25 15.24 20.77
C TRP A 676 22.12 14.51 19.74
N LEU A 677 22.19 13.18 19.78
CA LEU A 677 22.99 12.39 18.82
C LEU A 677 22.49 12.55 17.37
N VAL A 678 21.16 12.52 17.14
CA VAL A 678 20.58 12.73 15.80
C VAL A 678 20.91 14.12 15.27
N SER A 679 20.79 15.16 16.10
CA SER A 679 21.18 16.52 15.73
C SER A 679 22.66 16.60 15.37
N GLN A 680 23.54 16.09 16.24
CA GLN A 680 24.99 16.14 16.03
C GLN A 680 25.43 15.36 14.80
N LEU A 681 24.88 14.15 14.58
CA LEU A 681 25.20 13.36 13.41
C LEU A 681 24.71 14.05 12.14
N SER A 682 23.51 14.63 12.15
CA SER A 682 22.98 15.38 11.00
C SER A 682 23.86 16.61 10.69
N ASP A 683 24.25 17.39 11.70
CA ASP A 683 25.09 18.57 11.54
C ASP A 683 26.50 18.20 11.05
N SER A 684 27.11 17.15 11.63
CA SER A 684 28.42 16.63 11.22
C SER A 684 28.41 16.07 9.80
N TRP A 685 27.25 15.57 9.36
CA TRP A 685 27.04 15.05 8.02
C TRP A 685 26.93 16.19 7.00
N LEU A 686 26.23 17.30 7.32
CA LEU A 686 26.17 18.52 6.49
C LEU A 686 27.54 19.17 6.27
N GLN A 687 28.35 19.23 7.33
CA GLN A 687 29.63 19.94 7.30
C GLN A 687 30.72 19.17 6.53
N SER A 688 30.52 17.88 6.28
CA SER A 688 31.46 17.08 5.49
C SER A 688 31.38 17.48 4.00
N ARG A 689 32.43 18.15 3.49
CA ARG A 689 32.53 18.62 2.10
C ARG A 689 32.43 17.51 1.04
N THR A 690 32.53 16.25 1.46
CA THR A 690 32.38 15.04 0.63
C THR A 690 30.99 14.87 0.01
N PHE A 691 29.97 15.63 0.42
CA PHE A 691 28.58 15.48 -0.07
C PHE A 691 27.90 16.80 -0.48
N SER A 692 28.67 17.75 -1.01
CA SER A 692 28.11 18.98 -1.58
C SER A 692 27.38 18.68 -2.91
N GLY A 693 26.05 18.48 -2.86
CA GLY A 693 25.21 18.67 -4.05
C GLY A 693 23.86 17.95 -4.16
N VAL A 694 23.52 16.91 -3.39
CA VAL A 694 22.37 16.03 -3.80
C VAL A 694 21.47 15.53 -2.66
N VAL A 695 21.67 15.91 -1.40
CA VAL A 695 20.89 15.33 -0.27
C VAL A 695 20.22 16.40 0.56
N ASP A 696 18.88 16.47 0.50
CA ASP A 696 18.06 17.24 1.45
C ASP A 696 18.31 16.72 2.88
N VAL A 697 18.38 17.64 3.84
CA VAL A 697 18.70 17.37 5.25
C VAL A 697 17.55 16.70 6.00
N GLU A 698 16.31 17.06 5.65
CA GLU A 698 15.09 16.51 6.27
C GLU A 698 14.96 14.98 6.11
N PRO A 699 15.25 14.37 4.93
CA PRO A 699 15.32 12.92 4.77
C PRO A 699 16.27 12.20 5.74
N LEU A 700 17.47 12.73 6.00
CA LEU A 700 18.48 12.06 6.83
C LEU A 700 18.07 11.97 8.29
N GLN A 701 17.59 13.07 8.88
CA GLN A 701 17.08 13.07 10.25
C GLN A 701 15.98 12.02 10.44
N SER A 702 15.12 11.85 9.43
CA SER A 702 14.07 10.84 9.46
C SER A 702 14.64 9.40 9.47
N TYR A 703 15.69 9.12 8.71
CA TYR A 703 16.36 7.81 8.71
C TYR A 703 17.11 7.53 10.02
N LEU A 704 17.75 8.53 10.61
CA LEU A 704 18.43 8.41 11.90
C LEU A 704 17.42 8.17 13.04
N ASN A 705 16.30 8.90 13.03
CA ASN A 705 15.21 8.65 13.98
C ASN A 705 14.63 7.24 13.81
N ASP A 706 14.39 6.80 12.57
CA ASP A 706 13.93 5.43 12.29
C ASP A 706 14.94 4.40 12.84
N LEU A 707 16.24 4.58 12.62
CA LEU A 707 17.32 3.70 13.12
C LEU A 707 17.36 3.62 14.66
N PHE A 708 17.40 4.77 15.36
CA PHE A 708 17.56 4.78 16.82
C PHE A 708 16.29 4.36 17.57
N ASN A 709 15.13 4.41 16.92
CA ASN A 709 13.88 3.86 17.45
C ASN A 709 13.83 2.31 17.39
N LEU A 710 14.71 1.66 16.61
CA LEU A 710 14.76 0.19 16.55
C LEU A 710 15.34 -0.41 17.83
N LYS A 711 14.56 -1.18 18.58
CA LYS A 711 15.07 -1.86 19.81
C LYS A 711 16.29 -2.76 19.59
N THR A 712 16.57 -3.15 18.35
CA THR A 712 17.66 -4.06 17.99
C THR A 712 18.92 -3.37 17.46
N TRP A 713 18.94 -2.06 17.20
CA TRP A 713 20.12 -1.41 16.58
C TRP A 713 21.39 -1.58 17.42
N GLN A 714 21.26 -1.59 18.75
CA GLN A 714 22.37 -1.83 19.69
C GLN A 714 22.99 -3.23 19.57
N LYS A 715 22.30 -4.22 19.00
CA LYS A 715 22.86 -5.56 18.78
C LYS A 715 23.81 -5.61 17.58
N SER A 716 23.71 -4.62 16.70
CA SER A 716 24.52 -4.48 15.49
C SER A 716 25.69 -3.50 15.66
N LEU A 717 26.04 -3.17 16.92
CA LEU A 717 27.18 -2.31 17.23
C LEU A 717 28.49 -2.99 16.85
N SER A 718 29.35 -2.26 16.15
CA SER A 718 30.74 -2.70 15.93
C SER A 718 31.54 -2.57 17.24
N PRO A 719 32.53 -3.44 17.49
CA PRO A 719 33.40 -3.31 18.65
C PRO A 719 34.13 -1.96 18.61
N ALA A 720 34.21 -1.29 19.76
CA ALA A 720 34.87 0.01 19.88
C ALA A 720 36.39 -0.15 19.75
N ASP A 721 37.05 0.83 19.12
CA ASP A 721 38.50 0.94 19.15
C ASP A 721 38.94 1.54 20.49
N ASP A 722 39.28 0.67 21.44
CA ASP A 722 39.72 1.07 22.76
C ASP A 722 41.05 1.86 22.74
N THR A 723 41.87 1.72 21.70
CA THR A 723 43.12 2.51 21.56
C THR A 723 42.82 3.96 21.19
N LEU A 724 41.86 4.18 20.28
CA LEU A 724 41.41 5.52 19.90
C LEU A 724 40.70 6.22 21.07
N ILE A 725 39.84 5.50 21.80
CA ILE A 725 39.17 6.01 23.01
C ILE A 725 40.20 6.42 24.05
N THR A 726 41.21 5.57 24.30
CA THR A 726 42.27 5.87 25.28
C THR A 726 43.08 7.08 24.85
N ARG A 727 43.43 7.22 23.56
CA ARG A 727 44.13 8.39 23.02
C ARG A 727 43.30 9.68 23.14
N ALA A 728 42.00 9.62 22.81
CA ALA A 728 41.09 10.75 22.95
C ALA A 728 40.92 11.19 24.41
N ARG A 729 40.77 10.24 25.33
CA ARG A 729 40.72 10.51 26.77
C ARG A 729 42.03 11.06 27.31
N ALA A 730 43.18 10.56 26.85
CA ALA A 730 44.49 11.09 27.22
C ALA A 730 44.66 12.54 26.74
N ARG A 731 44.29 12.83 25.48
CA ARG A 731 44.33 14.19 24.90
C ARG A 731 43.43 15.16 25.67
N LEU A 732 42.18 14.76 25.94
CA LEU A 732 41.27 15.56 26.76
C LEU A 732 41.79 15.70 28.20
N GLY A 733 42.48 14.67 28.71
CA GLY A 733 43.10 14.65 30.03
C GLY A 733 44.31 15.56 30.20
N GLU A 734 44.89 16.11 29.12
CA GLU A 734 45.99 17.09 29.19
C GLU A 734 45.54 18.41 29.84
N LYS A 735 44.27 18.78 29.64
CA LYS A 735 43.65 19.92 30.32
C LYS A 735 43.06 19.47 31.64
N ASP A 736 43.13 20.33 32.66
CA ASP A 736 42.45 20.06 33.93
C ASP A 736 40.92 19.96 33.74
N GLU A 737 40.26 19.19 34.60
CA GLU A 737 38.80 19.00 34.60
C GLU A 737 38.08 20.35 34.61
N SER A 738 38.57 21.31 35.40
CA SER A 738 37.96 22.64 35.50
C SER A 738 38.05 23.44 34.19
N ALA A 739 39.16 23.37 33.46
CA ALA A 739 39.33 24.05 32.18
C ALA A 739 38.42 23.45 31.10
N ARG A 740 38.27 22.12 31.06
CA ARG A 740 37.36 21.46 30.12
C ARG A 740 35.90 21.80 30.39
N LEU A 741 35.48 21.75 31.66
CA LEU A 741 34.12 22.08 32.04
C LEU A 741 33.81 23.55 31.79
N TRP A 742 34.76 24.46 32.06
CA TRP A 742 34.62 25.88 31.72
C TRP A 742 34.39 26.08 30.22
N GLN A 743 35.21 25.46 29.35
CA GLN A 743 35.09 25.62 27.90
C GLN A 743 33.70 25.22 27.37
N ARG A 744 33.05 24.22 28.00
CA ARG A 744 31.68 23.83 27.68
C ARG A 744 30.64 24.78 28.22
N ILE A 745 30.78 25.19 29.48
CA ILE A 745 29.90 26.18 30.10
C ILE A 745 29.93 27.47 29.30
N GLU A 746 31.11 27.90 28.85
CA GLU A 746 31.30 29.05 27.97
C GLU A 746 30.54 28.88 26.64
N HIS A 747 30.70 27.74 25.97
CA HIS A 747 29.99 27.45 24.71
C HIS A 747 28.46 27.44 24.86
N ASP A 748 27.93 26.78 25.89
CA ASP A 748 26.49 26.71 26.15
C ASP A 748 25.92 28.05 26.61
N SER A 749 26.68 28.77 27.44
CA SER A 749 26.28 30.08 27.96
C SER A 749 26.37 31.18 26.90
N ALA A 750 27.20 31.02 25.87
CA ALA A 750 27.29 31.96 24.75
C ALA A 750 25.94 32.19 24.05
N LYS A 751 25.07 31.16 23.98
CA LYS A 751 23.72 31.28 23.39
C LYS A 751 22.77 32.16 24.21
N SER A 752 23.02 32.28 25.51
CA SER A 752 22.22 33.09 26.45
C SER A 752 22.95 34.35 26.91
N ALA A 753 24.15 34.60 26.37
CA ALA A 753 24.95 35.76 26.73
C ALA A 753 24.27 37.04 26.22
N PRO A 754 24.41 38.18 26.93
CA PRO A 754 24.10 39.49 26.37
C PRO A 754 24.83 39.69 25.03
N ALA A 755 24.33 40.63 24.23
CA ALA A 755 25.03 40.99 23.01
C ALA A 755 26.48 41.39 23.31
N ASN A 756 27.39 41.03 22.40
CA ASN A 756 28.79 41.40 22.53
C ASN A 756 28.92 42.92 22.61
N LEU A 757 29.81 43.38 23.48
CA LEU A 757 30.04 44.79 23.70
C LEU A 757 31.01 45.30 22.63
N THR A 758 30.44 45.85 21.56
CA THR A 758 31.19 46.42 20.43
C THR A 758 31.72 47.80 20.77
N LEU A 759 32.75 48.24 20.04
CA LEU A 759 33.31 49.58 20.19
C LEU A 759 32.25 50.68 20.00
N GLN A 760 31.32 50.50 19.06
CA GLN A 760 30.19 51.42 18.83
C GLN A 760 29.25 51.51 20.05
N ALA A 761 28.97 50.38 20.71
CA ALA A 761 28.15 50.35 21.92
C ALA A 761 28.87 51.00 23.13
N ILE A 762 30.21 51.01 23.12
CA ILE A 762 31.05 51.68 24.12
C ILE A 762 31.08 53.20 23.88
N THR A 763 31.22 53.67 22.63
CA THR A 763 31.31 55.09 22.28
C THR A 763 29.97 55.83 22.23
N GLY A 764 28.85 55.10 22.19
CA GLY A 764 27.50 55.64 22.03
C GLY A 764 27.08 55.80 20.57
N SER A 765 25.77 55.68 20.28
CA SER A 765 25.21 55.70 18.92
C SER A 765 25.29 57.07 18.23
N GLU A 766 25.45 58.15 18.99
CA GLU A 766 25.53 59.53 18.48
C GLU A 766 26.97 60.02 18.24
N SER A 767 27.98 59.20 18.57
CA SER A 767 29.38 59.55 18.36
C SER A 767 29.84 59.11 16.97
N PRO A 768 30.49 59.98 16.17
CA PRO A 768 31.14 59.53 14.93
C PRO A 768 32.14 58.41 15.25
N GLN A 769 32.22 57.38 14.42
CA GLN A 769 33.21 56.31 14.58
C GLN A 769 34.59 56.92 14.37
N LEU A 770 35.30 57.23 15.45
CA LEU A 770 36.65 57.81 15.43
C LEU A 770 37.72 56.81 15.89
N PHE A 771 37.29 55.74 16.55
CA PHE A 771 38.13 54.67 17.05
C PHE A 771 37.88 53.40 16.25
N TYR A 772 38.92 52.60 16.11
CA TYR A 772 38.84 51.22 15.69
C TYR A 772 39.77 50.37 16.56
N LEU A 773 39.55 49.06 16.55
CA LEU A 773 40.48 48.11 17.16
C LEU A 773 41.35 47.51 16.07
N SER A 774 42.67 47.60 16.23
CA SER A 774 43.65 46.95 15.35
C SER A 774 43.50 45.43 15.36
N ASP A 775 43.01 44.90 16.48
CA ASP A 775 42.57 43.52 16.58
C ASP A 775 41.29 43.33 15.76
N SER A 776 41.43 42.73 14.58
CA SER A 776 40.33 42.48 13.66
C SER A 776 39.17 41.72 14.30
N GLU A 777 39.46 40.83 15.25
CA GLU A 777 38.43 40.02 15.89
C GLU A 777 37.61 40.87 16.88
N LEU A 778 38.28 41.62 17.75
CA LEU A 778 37.60 42.50 18.70
C LEU A 778 36.90 43.67 18.00
N ASN A 779 37.44 44.17 16.89
CA ASN A 779 36.81 45.24 16.11
C ASN A 779 35.46 44.82 15.52
N GLN A 780 35.41 43.61 14.95
CA GLN A 780 34.21 43.09 14.29
C GLN A 780 33.19 42.53 15.29
N LYS A 781 33.66 41.74 16.27
CA LYS A 781 32.78 40.98 17.16
C LYS A 781 32.55 41.64 18.52
N GLY A 782 33.36 42.64 18.89
CA GLY A 782 33.35 43.22 20.24
C GLY A 782 33.85 42.26 21.31
N ILE A 783 33.89 42.73 22.55
CA ILE A 783 34.16 41.87 23.71
C ILE A 783 32.96 40.93 23.86
N PRO A 784 33.16 39.59 23.97
CA PRO A 784 32.05 38.68 24.09
C PRO A 784 31.18 39.03 25.30
N GLY A 785 29.86 39.07 25.12
CA GLY A 785 28.94 39.57 26.15
C GLY A 785 29.03 38.82 27.49
N LEU A 786 29.55 37.58 27.47
CA LEU A 786 29.85 36.77 28.66
C LEU A 786 30.93 37.38 29.57
N TYR A 787 31.87 38.14 29.01
CA TYR A 787 32.98 38.82 29.70
C TYR A 787 32.72 40.31 29.95
N THR A 788 31.45 40.65 30.16
CA THR A 788 31.00 41.99 30.57
C THR A 788 30.37 41.91 31.95
N HIS A 789 30.19 43.06 32.61
CA HIS A 789 29.55 43.11 33.91
C HIS A 789 28.12 42.53 33.85
N ALA A 790 27.39 42.78 32.74
CA ALA A 790 26.07 42.21 32.51
C ALA A 790 26.09 40.68 32.32
N GLY A 791 27.08 40.16 31.58
CA GLY A 791 27.26 38.72 31.36
C GLY A 791 27.54 37.95 32.67
N TRP A 792 28.35 38.54 33.54
CA TRP A 792 28.61 38.02 34.89
C TRP A 792 27.31 37.89 35.71
N GLU A 793 26.56 38.99 35.86
CA GLU A 793 25.35 39.03 36.72
C GLU A 793 24.17 38.24 36.16
N GLN A 794 23.96 38.26 34.84
CA GLN A 794 22.76 37.69 34.22
C GLN A 794 22.92 36.21 33.87
N VAL A 795 24.14 35.75 33.55
CA VAL A 795 24.36 34.41 32.97
C VAL A 795 25.29 33.57 33.83
N VAL A 796 26.56 33.96 33.98
CA VAL A 796 27.58 33.13 34.64
C VAL A 796 27.21 32.85 36.09
N LYS A 797 26.92 33.89 36.88
CA LYS A 797 26.55 33.78 38.30
C LYS A 797 25.30 32.91 38.54
N LYS A 798 24.37 32.83 37.59
CA LYS A 798 23.09 32.10 37.73
C LYS A 798 23.14 30.65 37.22
N LYS A 799 23.81 30.40 36.08
CA LYS A 799 23.78 29.11 35.37
C LYS A 799 24.97 28.22 35.63
N MET A 800 26.08 28.77 36.14
CA MET A 800 27.33 28.04 36.30
C MET A 800 27.17 26.81 37.20
N LEU A 801 26.51 26.93 38.36
CA LEU A 801 26.38 25.82 39.31
C LEU A 801 25.49 24.68 38.79
N THR A 802 24.38 25.00 38.11
CA THR A 802 23.47 23.99 37.53
C THR A 802 24.07 23.29 36.31
N SER A 803 24.79 24.03 35.47
CA SER A 803 25.48 23.48 34.30
C SER A 803 26.66 22.60 34.71
N LEU A 804 27.42 23.02 35.74
CA LEU A 804 28.53 22.23 36.29
C LEU A 804 28.05 20.85 36.77
N LEU A 805 26.91 20.77 37.46
CA LEU A 805 26.37 19.49 37.98
C LEU A 805 25.99 18.51 36.86
N LEU A 806 25.36 19.00 35.78
CA LEU A 806 24.98 18.16 34.64
C LEU A 806 26.21 17.72 33.84
N LEU A 807 27.11 18.67 33.54
CA LEU A 807 28.31 18.43 32.76
C LEU A 807 29.33 17.55 33.51
N GLN A 808 29.44 17.64 34.83
CA GLN A 808 30.27 16.75 35.63
C GLN A 808 29.81 15.28 35.50
N ARG A 809 28.48 15.05 35.50
CA ARG A 809 27.93 13.71 35.30
C ARG A 809 28.21 13.19 33.89
N GLU A 810 28.06 14.03 32.87
CA GLU A 810 28.38 13.64 31.50
C GLU A 810 29.89 13.40 31.28
N ASP A 811 30.74 14.27 31.81
CA ASP A 811 32.20 14.15 31.68
C ASP A 811 32.70 12.86 32.33
N SER A 812 32.14 12.47 33.49
CA SER A 812 32.56 11.26 34.21
C SER A 812 32.48 9.98 33.36
N TRP A 813 31.37 9.74 32.66
CA TRP A 813 31.23 8.52 31.84
C TRP A 813 31.93 8.63 30.49
N VAL A 814 32.05 9.83 29.91
CA VAL A 814 32.80 10.04 28.66
C VAL A 814 34.31 9.86 28.89
N MET A 815 34.84 10.42 29.98
CA MET A 815 36.25 10.27 30.39
C MET A 815 36.54 8.90 31.03
N GLY A 816 35.51 8.14 31.40
CA GLY A 816 35.67 6.80 31.97
C GLY A 816 36.11 6.81 33.44
N GLU A 817 35.90 7.91 34.15
CA GLU A 817 36.19 8.04 35.57
C GLU A 817 35.08 7.38 36.38
N THR A 818 35.41 6.30 37.11
CA THR A 818 34.49 5.57 37.99
C THR A 818 34.54 6.04 39.44
N THR A 819 35.41 6.99 39.76
CA THR A 819 35.57 7.55 41.11
C THR A 819 34.46 8.56 41.41
N GLY A 820 33.86 8.48 42.60
CA GLY A 820 32.70 9.27 42.99
C GLY A 820 32.86 10.78 42.84
N LEU A 821 31.72 11.47 42.74
CA LEU A 821 31.61 12.92 42.56
C LEU A 821 32.57 13.69 43.49
N LYS A 822 33.54 14.41 42.89
CA LYS A 822 34.44 15.31 43.61
C LYS A 822 33.64 16.47 44.24
N SER A 823 34.21 17.09 45.28
CA SER A 823 33.64 18.27 45.95
C SER A 823 33.25 19.36 44.94
N LEU A 824 31.95 19.64 44.84
CA LEU A 824 31.39 20.64 43.92
C LEU A 824 31.95 22.05 44.21
N ALA A 825 32.31 22.33 45.48
CA ALA A 825 32.81 23.62 45.92
C ALA A 825 34.21 23.94 45.35
N ASP A 826 35.12 22.97 45.42
CA ASP A 826 36.48 23.13 44.93
C ASP A 826 36.51 23.23 43.40
N LEU A 827 35.67 22.44 42.73
CA LEU A 827 35.54 22.47 41.28
C LEU A 827 34.98 23.82 40.80
N HIS A 828 33.97 24.36 41.48
CA HIS A 828 33.42 25.67 41.17
C HIS A 828 34.46 26.79 41.26
N ASN A 829 35.24 26.84 42.35
CA ASN A 829 36.26 27.88 42.56
C ASN A 829 37.35 27.85 41.46
N ARG A 830 37.75 26.66 40.99
CA ARG A 830 38.74 26.50 39.91
C ARG A 830 38.18 26.97 38.56
N VAL A 831 36.94 26.60 38.24
CA VAL A 831 36.25 27.06 37.02
C VAL A 831 36.07 28.58 37.06
N LEU A 832 35.72 29.16 38.22
CA LEU A 832 35.55 30.60 38.38
C LEU A 832 36.87 31.36 38.18
N THR A 833 37.97 30.81 38.68
CA THR A 833 39.32 31.36 38.49
C THR A 833 39.65 31.48 36.99
N GLN A 834 39.36 30.43 36.20
CA GLN A 834 39.58 30.45 34.75
C GLN A 834 38.75 31.54 34.05
N TYR A 835 37.47 31.67 34.42
CA TYR A 835 36.59 32.71 33.87
C TYR A 835 37.14 34.13 34.12
N LEU A 836 37.55 34.43 35.35
CA LEU A 836 38.04 35.76 35.74
C LEU A 836 39.35 36.12 35.05
N GLN A 837 40.24 35.14 34.83
CA GLN A 837 41.48 35.35 34.05
C GLN A 837 41.18 35.65 32.58
N ASN A 838 40.23 34.92 31.97
CA ASN A 838 39.79 35.20 30.60
C ASN A 838 39.15 36.60 30.51
N TYR A 839 38.29 36.95 31.47
CA TYR A 839 37.65 38.26 31.57
C TYR A 839 38.71 39.38 31.55
N ALA A 840 39.69 39.31 32.45
CA ALA A 840 40.75 40.30 32.53
C ALA A 840 41.59 40.37 31.24
N THR A 841 41.80 39.23 30.58
CA THR A 841 42.57 39.16 29.32
C THR A 841 41.85 39.84 28.16
N TYR A 842 40.53 39.66 28.02
CA TYR A 842 39.75 40.35 26.97
C TYR A 842 39.79 41.87 27.11
N TRP A 843 39.65 42.39 28.33
CA TRP A 843 39.70 43.84 28.59
C TRP A 843 41.10 44.43 28.40
N GLN A 844 42.16 43.68 28.75
CA GLN A 844 43.52 44.08 28.46
C GLN A 844 43.77 44.13 26.93
N ARG A 845 43.38 43.07 26.20
CA ARG A 845 43.50 42.98 24.74
C ARG A 845 42.73 44.11 24.03
N PHE A 846 41.54 44.46 24.52
CA PHE A 846 40.78 45.61 24.00
C PHE A 846 41.56 46.92 24.14
N LEU A 847 42.12 47.19 25.32
CA LEU A 847 42.86 48.42 25.60
C LEU A 847 44.17 48.50 24.81
N ASP A 848 44.90 47.40 24.67
CA ASP A 848 46.18 47.37 23.97
C ASP A 848 46.01 47.60 22.45
N ASN A 849 44.85 47.23 21.89
CA ASN A 849 44.58 47.29 20.45
C ASN A 849 43.69 48.48 20.02
N LEU A 850 43.23 49.32 20.95
CA LEU A 850 42.43 50.50 20.66
C LEU A 850 43.27 51.56 19.94
N GLN A 851 42.82 52.00 18.77
CA GLN A 851 43.52 52.97 17.91
C GLN A 851 42.55 54.01 17.34
N LEU A 852 43.10 55.15 16.92
CA LEU A 852 42.38 56.17 16.16
C LEU A 852 42.40 55.84 14.68
N ILE A 853 41.30 56.12 13.97
CA ILE A 853 41.24 56.00 12.51
C ILE A 853 42.40 56.78 11.89
N SER A 854 43.37 56.04 11.36
CA SER A 854 44.44 56.56 10.52
C SER A 854 44.01 56.35 9.07
N LEU A 855 43.90 57.42 8.29
CA LEU A 855 43.66 57.34 6.85
C LEU A 855 45.01 57.32 6.13
N GLU A 856 45.82 56.32 6.39
CA GLU A 856 46.89 55.96 5.47
C GLU A 856 46.33 54.86 4.56
N GLU A 857 46.44 55.07 3.24
CA GLU A 857 45.95 54.21 2.14
C GLU A 857 44.51 54.46 1.66
N GLY A 858 44.33 55.61 1.03
CA GLY A 858 43.31 55.81 -0.01
C GLY A 858 43.93 56.66 -1.11
N GLN A 859 43.91 56.16 -2.35
CA GLN A 859 44.48 56.78 -3.56
C GLN A 859 43.74 58.06 -3.98
N SER A 860 43.66 59.07 -3.11
CA SER A 860 43.02 60.35 -3.43
C SER A 860 43.92 61.49 -2.96
N GLY A 861 44.82 61.95 -3.84
CA GLY A 861 45.73 63.07 -3.62
C GLY A 861 45.05 64.44 -3.52
N GLY A 862 43.99 64.58 -2.74
CA GLY A 862 43.16 65.78 -2.64
C GLY A 862 43.43 66.63 -1.39
N ALA A 863 43.14 67.93 -1.48
CA ALA A 863 43.20 68.97 -0.43
C ALA A 863 42.49 68.60 0.90
N THR A 864 41.59 67.62 0.87
CA THR A 864 40.61 67.23 1.90
C THR A 864 41.18 66.54 3.14
N ASP A 865 42.38 65.94 3.05
CA ASP A 865 42.91 65.04 4.08
C ASP A 865 43.37 65.74 5.37
N ILE A 866 43.90 66.96 5.25
CA ILE A 866 44.34 67.79 6.39
C ILE A 866 43.11 68.36 7.12
N ALA A 867 42.07 68.76 6.38
CA ALA A 867 40.83 69.26 6.94
C ALA A 867 40.11 68.19 7.77
N LEU A 868 40.21 66.93 7.36
CA LEU A 868 39.65 65.79 8.08
C LEU A 868 40.42 65.49 9.37
N ASN A 869 41.76 65.50 9.37
CA ASN A 869 42.55 65.37 10.60
C ASN A 869 42.27 66.50 11.60
N ILE A 870 42.04 67.72 11.12
CA ILE A 870 41.59 68.87 11.94
C ILE A 870 40.17 68.62 12.50
N ALA A 871 39.26 68.03 11.70
CA ALA A 871 37.93 67.66 12.16
C ALA A 871 37.96 66.55 13.22
N LEU A 872 38.84 65.55 13.08
CA LEU A 872 39.06 64.50 14.08
C LEU A 872 39.54 65.09 15.41
N LEU A 873 40.53 66.00 15.37
CA LEU A 873 41.01 66.73 16.55
C LEU A 873 39.91 67.57 17.20
N ARG A 874 39.07 68.25 16.41
CA ARG A 874 37.94 69.03 16.92
C ARG A 874 36.96 68.17 17.73
N THR A 875 36.61 67.00 17.20
CA THR A 875 35.61 66.13 17.83
C THR A 875 36.16 65.48 19.10
N MET A 876 37.45 65.12 19.12
CA MET A 876 38.13 64.56 20.30
C MET A 876 38.15 65.53 21.49
N VAL A 877 38.18 66.83 21.24
CA VAL A 877 38.28 67.88 22.27
C VAL A 877 36.95 68.60 22.53
N SER A 878 35.85 68.03 22.03
CA SER A 878 34.50 68.53 22.31
C SER A 878 34.09 68.28 23.77
N ASP A 879 33.08 69.02 24.25
CA ASP A 879 32.59 68.88 25.63
C ASP A 879 32.04 67.46 25.94
N HIS A 880 31.62 66.72 24.91
CA HIS A 880 31.24 65.30 24.98
C HIS A 880 32.29 64.42 24.29
N SER A 881 33.53 64.48 24.78
CA SER A 881 34.66 63.76 24.18
C SER A 881 34.41 62.25 24.09
N PRO A 882 34.45 61.64 22.89
CA PRO A 882 34.38 60.20 22.72
C PRO A 882 35.51 59.45 23.47
N LEU A 883 36.66 60.09 23.67
CA LEU A 883 37.78 59.55 24.43
C LEU A 883 37.39 59.33 25.91
N THR A 884 36.68 60.31 26.49
CA THR A 884 36.18 60.23 27.87
C THR A 884 35.15 59.12 28.02
N THR A 885 34.19 59.02 27.10
CA THR A 885 33.14 57.99 27.12
C THR A 885 33.72 56.57 27.09
N VAL A 886 34.71 56.32 26.22
CA VAL A 886 35.34 55.00 26.08
C VAL A 886 36.05 54.59 27.37
N PHE A 887 36.95 55.44 27.88
CA PHE A 887 37.74 55.08 29.05
C PHE A 887 36.91 54.96 30.32
N GLN A 888 35.86 55.79 30.49
CA GLN A 888 34.92 55.66 31.62
C GLN A 888 34.13 54.36 31.56
N ARG A 889 33.67 53.96 30.36
CA ARG A 889 32.94 52.70 30.18
C ARG A 889 33.85 51.50 30.48
N VAL A 890 35.10 51.50 30.04
CA VAL A 890 36.08 50.45 30.37
C VAL A 890 36.34 50.37 31.87
N ALA A 891 36.44 51.52 32.56
CA ALA A 891 36.66 51.56 34.00
C ALA A 891 35.50 50.94 34.79
N ASN A 892 34.26 51.06 34.32
CA ASN A 892 33.08 50.46 34.96
C ASN A 892 32.96 48.95 34.71
N GLU A 893 33.32 48.48 33.53
CA GLU A 893 33.24 47.05 33.19
C GLU A 893 34.37 46.22 33.81
N THR A 894 35.41 46.86 34.34
CA THR A 894 36.58 46.22 34.98
C THR A 894 36.52 46.20 36.51
N VAL A 895 35.32 46.36 37.09
CA VAL A 895 35.05 46.20 38.52
C VAL A 895 33.80 45.35 38.75
N LEU A 896 33.94 44.20 39.38
CA LEU A 896 32.80 43.28 39.65
C LEU A 896 32.42 43.20 41.13
N THR A 897 33.19 43.80 42.06
CA THR A 897 32.89 43.77 43.51
C THR A 897 31.99 44.90 44.02
N SER A 898 31.48 45.77 43.14
CA SER A 898 30.67 46.94 43.49
C SER A 898 29.19 46.59 43.69
N GLY A 899 28.80 46.27 44.92
CA GLY A 899 27.37 46.17 45.28
C GLY A 899 27.09 45.26 46.47
N SER A 900 26.72 45.85 47.61
CA SER A 900 26.05 45.14 48.69
C SER A 900 24.70 44.62 48.19
N LEU A 901 24.48 43.31 48.19
CA LEU A 901 23.17 42.70 47.94
C LEU A 901 22.16 43.17 49.02
N PRO A 902 21.03 43.81 48.67
CA PRO A 902 19.86 43.87 49.54
C PRO A 902 19.01 42.64 49.25
N GLY A 903 19.02 41.64 50.14
CA GLY A 903 18.18 40.45 49.96
C GLY A 903 18.41 39.36 51.00
N ASN A 904 17.71 39.49 52.14
CA ASN A 904 17.59 38.46 53.16
C ASN A 904 16.91 37.20 52.60
N ASN A 905 17.68 36.16 52.28
CA ASN A 905 17.16 34.79 52.14
C ASN A 905 18.08 33.82 52.87
N LYS A 906 17.57 33.17 53.93
CA LYS A 906 18.32 32.26 54.83
C LYS A 906 18.84 30.96 54.17
N LEU A 907 18.59 30.74 52.87
CA LEU A 907 19.10 29.61 52.09
C LEU A 907 20.37 29.94 51.27
N SER A 908 20.66 31.21 50.97
CA SER A 908 21.89 31.60 50.27
C SER A 908 23.11 31.75 51.20
N THR A 909 22.89 31.86 52.51
CA THR A 909 23.95 32.00 53.51
C THR A 909 24.71 30.72 53.82
N VAL A 910 24.14 29.54 53.54
CA VAL A 910 24.82 28.23 53.73
C VAL A 910 25.62 27.84 52.49
N VAL A 911 25.13 28.18 51.30
CA VAL A 911 25.83 27.93 50.02
C VAL A 911 27.00 28.92 49.86
N ASN A 912 26.82 30.22 50.13
CA ASN A 912 27.88 31.23 49.93
C ASN A 912 29.03 31.20 50.97
N LYS A 913 28.94 30.40 52.04
CA LYS A 913 30.06 30.27 52.98
C LYS A 913 31.15 29.31 52.50
N GLY A 914 30.88 28.49 51.48
CA GLY A 914 31.84 27.53 50.92
C GLY A 914 32.58 27.98 49.65
N PHE A 915 32.11 29.03 48.98
CA PHE A 915 32.70 29.52 47.72
C PHE A 915 33.45 30.83 47.95
N ALA A 916 34.66 30.96 47.39
CA ALA A 916 35.59 32.06 47.68
C ALA A 916 35.47 33.24 46.70
N ASP A 917 34.32 33.38 46.03
CA ASP A 917 34.10 34.22 44.85
C ASP A 917 34.61 35.67 45.01
N ARG A 918 34.24 36.33 46.12
CA ARG A 918 34.58 37.75 46.34
C ARG A 918 36.08 38.01 46.42
N SER A 919 36.84 37.08 47.01
CA SER A 919 38.29 37.23 47.14
C SER A 919 39.01 37.02 45.81
N LEU A 920 38.56 36.03 45.03
CA LEU A 920 39.11 35.72 43.70
C LEU A 920 38.84 36.85 42.70
N ILE A 921 37.64 37.43 42.70
CA ILE A 921 37.27 38.54 41.81
C ILE A 921 38.18 39.75 42.05
N LYS A 922 38.39 40.13 43.31
CA LYS A 922 39.22 41.30 43.65
C LYS A 922 40.66 41.12 43.15
N GLN A 923 41.26 39.98 43.43
CA GLN A 923 42.66 39.71 43.13
C GLN A 923 42.93 39.57 41.62
N LEU A 924 42.04 38.91 40.87
CA LEU A 924 42.29 38.56 39.46
C LEU A 924 41.81 39.63 38.45
N LEU A 925 40.89 40.51 38.86
CA LEU A 925 40.29 41.51 37.97
C LEU A 925 40.43 42.94 38.51
N ASP A 926 39.83 43.24 39.66
CA ASP A 926 39.65 44.63 40.13
C ASP A 926 40.98 45.34 40.41
N ASP A 927 41.97 44.62 40.98
CA ASP A 927 43.31 45.15 41.29
C ASP A 927 44.15 45.37 40.01
N ARG A 928 43.95 44.55 38.96
CA ARG A 928 44.73 44.61 37.70
C ARG A 928 44.49 45.90 36.91
N PHE A 929 43.25 46.41 36.93
CA PHE A 929 42.86 47.64 36.21
C PHE A 929 42.82 48.89 37.10
N ALA A 930 43.36 48.83 38.32
CA ALA A 930 43.30 49.92 39.28
C ALA A 930 43.93 51.21 38.76
N ALA A 931 45.12 51.16 38.15
CA ALA A 931 45.83 52.35 37.66
C ALA A 931 45.05 53.13 36.57
N LEU A 932 44.46 52.41 35.60
CA LEU A 932 43.61 53.02 34.57
C LEU A 932 42.36 53.63 35.20
N ARG A 933 41.71 52.90 36.11
CA ARG A 933 40.50 53.36 36.79
C ARG A 933 40.76 54.63 37.59
N THR A 934 41.87 54.71 38.32
CA THR A 934 42.26 55.92 39.05
C THR A 934 42.58 57.09 38.11
N PHE A 935 43.24 56.84 36.97
CA PHE A 935 43.54 57.89 35.97
C PHE A 935 42.28 58.48 35.32
N VAL A 936 41.25 57.67 35.12
CA VAL A 936 40.01 58.02 34.40
C VAL A 936 38.90 58.53 35.34
N LEU A 937 38.64 57.84 36.45
CA LEU A 937 37.57 58.17 37.39
C LEU A 937 38.04 59.05 38.55
N GLY A 938 39.36 59.20 38.74
CA GLY A 938 39.94 59.80 39.94
C GLY A 938 40.03 58.81 41.09
N ASP A 939 40.77 59.17 42.14
CA ASP A 939 40.83 58.34 43.35
C ASP A 939 39.52 58.50 44.15
N THR A 940 38.64 57.51 44.07
CA THR A 940 37.42 57.42 44.89
C THR A 940 37.66 56.67 46.20
N THR A 941 38.90 56.24 46.46
CA THR A 941 39.27 55.38 47.58
C THR A 941 40.29 56.03 48.50
N LYS A 942 39.93 57.16 49.14
CA LYS A 942 40.46 57.51 50.48
C LYS A 942 39.69 58.64 51.17
N GLU A 943 39.05 58.28 52.28
CA GLU A 943 38.87 59.16 53.42
C GLU A 943 40.25 59.67 53.91
N SER A 944 40.36 60.98 54.17
CA SER A 944 41.35 61.65 55.04
C SER A 944 42.79 61.93 54.54
N GLY A 945 43.11 63.21 54.27
CA GLY A 945 44.49 63.76 54.24
C GLY A 945 44.64 65.08 53.43
N PRO A 946 45.39 66.12 53.88
CA PRO A 946 45.42 67.42 53.23
C PRO A 946 46.50 67.46 52.15
N THR A 947 46.10 67.50 50.88
CA THR A 947 46.97 67.92 49.76
C THR A 947 46.11 68.69 48.76
N GLU A 948 45.82 69.95 49.11
CA GLU A 948 45.04 70.92 48.30
C GLU A 948 45.72 71.31 46.97
N PHE A 949 46.90 70.78 46.63
CA PHE A 949 47.60 71.16 45.40
C PHE A 949 47.23 70.32 44.16
N LEU A 950 46.58 69.15 44.34
CA LEU A 950 46.17 68.27 43.22
C LEU A 950 44.70 68.41 42.81
N GLN A 951 43.90 69.24 43.48
CA GLN A 951 42.50 69.49 43.09
C GLN A 951 42.35 70.54 41.97
N ALA A 952 43.41 71.29 41.65
CA ALA A 952 43.38 72.32 40.61
C ALA A 952 43.66 71.79 39.19
N GLN A 953 44.11 70.54 39.05
CA GLN A 953 44.18 69.83 37.78
C GLN A 953 43.25 68.62 37.88
N GLY A 954 42.29 68.49 36.96
CA GLY A 954 41.34 67.39 36.96
C GLY A 954 42.00 66.00 36.86
N ASN A 955 41.18 64.95 36.72
CA ASN A 955 41.69 63.60 36.44
C ASN A 955 42.69 63.62 35.26
N GLY A 956 43.63 62.66 35.24
CA GLY A 956 44.71 62.64 34.25
C GLY A 956 44.21 62.70 32.80
N LEU A 957 43.03 62.15 32.53
CA LEU A 957 42.37 62.21 31.21
C LEU A 957 41.96 63.64 30.79
N ASN A 958 41.47 64.47 31.72
CA ASN A 958 41.15 65.87 31.42
C ASN A 958 42.39 66.69 31.07
N GLY A 959 43.56 66.37 31.65
CA GLY A 959 44.84 66.98 31.29
C GLY A 959 45.23 66.74 29.83
N VAL A 960 45.02 65.52 29.32
CA VAL A 960 45.28 65.15 27.92
C VAL A 960 44.38 65.94 26.95
N LEU A 961 43.10 66.08 27.27
CA LEU A 961 42.15 66.81 26.44
C LEU A 961 42.52 68.31 26.29
N MET A 962 43.09 68.91 27.34
CA MET A 962 43.55 70.31 27.29
C MET A 962 44.69 70.49 26.30
N LEU A 963 45.68 69.58 26.27
CA LEU A 963 46.82 69.62 25.34
C LEU A 963 46.37 69.49 23.88
N LEU A 964 45.44 68.58 23.60
CA LEU A 964 44.88 68.40 22.26
C LEU A 964 44.09 69.65 21.79
N ARG A 965 43.47 70.40 22.70
CA ARG A 965 42.75 71.65 22.38
C ARG A 965 43.68 72.73 21.83
N ASP A 966 44.86 72.86 22.43
CA ASP A 966 45.87 73.83 22.01
C ASP A 966 46.37 73.51 20.59
N GLN A 967 46.67 72.23 20.31
CA GLN A 967 47.14 71.78 18.98
C GLN A 967 46.10 72.00 17.87
N TYR A 968 44.84 71.66 18.12
CA TYR A 968 43.75 71.92 17.16
C TYR A 968 43.69 73.39 16.75
N THR A 969 43.82 74.31 17.72
CA THR A 969 43.76 75.76 17.48
C THR A 969 44.87 76.21 16.52
N ARG A 970 46.08 75.66 16.65
CA ARG A 970 47.23 76.03 15.81
C ARG A 970 47.10 75.51 14.37
N PHE A 971 46.64 74.28 14.17
CA PHE A 971 46.50 73.71 12.81
C PHE A 971 45.46 74.45 11.95
N VAL A 972 44.37 74.92 12.56
CA VAL A 972 43.37 75.76 11.86
C VAL A 972 44.00 77.05 11.32
N VAL A 973 44.94 77.64 12.07
CA VAL A 973 45.67 78.85 11.65
C VAL A 973 46.60 78.54 10.45
N TYR A 974 47.35 77.43 10.48
CA TYR A 974 48.32 77.06 9.43
C TYR A 974 47.72 76.68 8.07
N ASN A 975 46.53 76.07 8.02
CA ASN A 975 45.89 75.66 6.76
C ASN A 975 45.62 76.84 5.80
N SER A 976 45.64 78.07 6.29
CA SER A 976 45.42 79.28 5.50
C SER A 976 46.70 79.91 4.89
N ALA A 977 47.91 79.46 5.25
CA ALA A 977 49.17 80.19 5.00
C ALA A 977 50.22 79.44 4.14
N PHE A 978 49.81 78.53 3.25
CA PHE A 978 50.69 77.62 2.51
C PHE A 978 51.60 78.23 1.42
N ALA A 979 51.57 79.54 1.19
CA ALA A 979 52.31 80.14 0.09
C ALA A 979 53.80 80.40 0.39
N ASN A 980 54.23 80.58 1.65
CA ASN A 980 55.53 81.24 1.94
C ASN A 980 56.35 80.71 3.13
N ILE A 981 55.95 79.62 3.81
CA ILE A 981 56.65 79.19 5.04
C ILE A 981 57.40 77.87 4.78
N GLY A 982 58.74 77.92 4.93
CA GLY A 982 59.63 76.77 4.73
C GLY A 982 59.50 75.69 5.83
N GLY A 983 59.60 74.43 5.44
CA GLY A 983 59.32 73.25 6.27
C GLY A 983 60.24 72.94 7.46
N GLN A 984 61.12 73.85 7.89
CA GLN A 984 62.10 73.59 8.97
C GLN A 984 61.54 73.80 10.39
N GLN A 985 60.56 74.70 10.59
CA GLN A 985 60.08 75.06 11.92
C GLN A 985 59.14 74.01 12.53
N MET A 986 58.44 73.24 11.70
CA MET A 986 57.53 72.18 12.15
C MET A 986 58.26 70.93 12.68
N ALA A 987 59.56 70.76 12.41
CA ALA A 987 60.33 69.60 12.88
C ALA A 987 60.68 69.66 14.38
N LEU A 988 60.99 70.85 14.92
CA LEU A 988 61.42 71.03 16.32
C LEU A 988 60.29 70.86 17.36
N GLU A 989 59.06 71.22 17.01
CA GLU A 989 57.92 71.20 17.92
C GLU A 989 57.35 69.79 18.13
N SER A 990 57.51 68.90 17.14
CA SER A 990 57.15 67.48 17.24
C SER A 990 57.91 66.76 18.37
N ALA A 991 59.15 67.17 18.67
CA ALA A 991 60.00 66.52 19.66
C ALA A 991 59.59 66.81 21.12
N GLN A 992 58.98 67.97 21.41
CA GLN A 992 58.57 68.32 22.78
C GLN A 992 57.30 67.58 23.22
N MET A 993 56.37 67.32 22.29
CA MET A 993 55.14 66.60 22.59
C MET A 993 55.38 65.12 22.89
N GLY A 994 56.40 64.51 22.27
CA GLY A 994 56.78 63.12 22.54
C GLY A 994 57.22 62.86 24.00
N ALA A 995 57.73 63.86 24.71
CA ALA A 995 58.23 63.68 26.08
C ALA A 995 57.13 63.63 27.18
N GLN A 996 55.98 64.28 26.96
CA GLN A 996 54.84 64.22 27.90
C GLN A 996 54.04 62.92 27.75
N GLU A 997 54.06 62.36 26.55
CA GLU A 997 53.39 61.12 26.17
C GLU A 997 53.80 59.91 27.03
N ASP A 998 55.07 59.86 27.46
CA ASP A 998 55.63 58.75 28.24
C ASP A 998 55.05 58.58 29.66
N THR A 999 54.31 59.58 30.16
CA THR A 999 53.71 59.55 31.51
C THR A 999 52.28 59.00 31.54
N TRP A 1000 51.64 58.80 30.39
CA TRP A 1000 50.25 58.35 30.30
C TRP A 1000 50.14 56.82 30.38
N PRO A 1001 49.03 56.26 30.91
CA PRO A 1001 48.77 54.82 30.81
C PRO A 1001 48.87 54.36 29.36
N ALA A 1002 49.48 53.19 29.14
CA ALA A 1002 49.81 52.70 27.80
C ALA A 1002 48.61 52.76 26.83
N ALA A 1003 47.41 52.41 27.31
CA ALA A 1003 46.19 52.46 26.51
C ALA A 1003 45.80 53.88 26.03
N VAL A 1004 46.07 54.92 26.84
CA VAL A 1004 45.79 56.32 26.46
C VAL A 1004 46.83 56.82 25.47
N ARG A 1005 48.11 56.50 25.74
CA ARG A 1005 49.23 56.84 24.85
C ARG A 1005 49.05 56.28 23.44
N ASN A 1006 48.77 54.98 23.33
CA ASN A 1006 48.65 54.27 22.05
C ASN A 1006 47.55 54.85 21.14
N VAL A 1007 46.51 55.42 21.73
CA VAL A 1007 45.41 56.06 21.00
C VAL A 1007 45.82 57.45 20.51
N VAL A 1008 46.47 58.27 21.35
CA VAL A 1008 46.67 59.71 21.06
C VAL A 1008 47.91 60.00 20.20
N SER A 1009 48.99 59.20 20.33
CA SER A 1009 50.27 59.44 19.63
C SER A 1009 50.21 59.47 18.09
N PRO A 1010 49.53 58.52 17.41
CA PRO A 1010 49.52 58.47 15.94
C PRO A 1010 48.91 59.71 15.27
N LEU A 1011 47.93 60.34 15.93
CA LEU A 1011 47.26 61.55 15.43
C LEU A 1011 48.22 62.75 15.33
N LEU A 1012 49.18 62.83 16.26
CA LEU A 1012 50.19 63.88 16.28
C LEU A 1012 51.25 63.69 15.18
N SER A 1013 51.51 62.45 14.74
CA SER A 1013 52.56 62.14 13.74
C SER A 1013 52.06 62.10 12.29
N ALA A 1014 50.85 61.56 12.03
CA ALA A 1014 50.31 61.38 10.67
C ALA A 1014 50.02 62.70 9.93
N THR A 1015 49.73 63.77 10.67
CA THR A 1015 49.48 65.11 10.12
C THR A 1015 50.71 65.73 9.46
N PHE A 1016 51.92 65.30 9.85
CA PHE A 1016 53.18 65.85 9.35
C PHE A 1016 53.62 65.24 8.01
N ASN A 1017 53.52 63.91 7.84
CA ASN A 1017 54.01 63.20 6.65
C ASN A 1017 53.25 63.52 5.35
N LYS A 1018 51.94 63.78 5.43
CA LYS A 1018 51.09 64.03 4.24
C LYS A 1018 51.42 65.34 3.51
N VAL A 1019 51.97 66.32 4.21
CA VAL A 1019 52.39 67.60 3.61
C VAL A 1019 53.49 67.38 2.56
N GLN A 1020 54.37 66.39 2.76
CA GLN A 1020 55.50 66.09 1.86
C GLN A 1020 55.08 65.37 0.57
N GLN A 1021 54.07 64.51 0.61
CA GLN A 1021 53.63 63.70 -0.54
C GLN A 1021 52.95 64.51 -1.66
N ARG A 1022 52.25 65.61 -1.33
CA ARG A 1022 51.54 66.43 -2.33
C ARG A 1022 52.45 67.08 -3.37
N ASP A 1023 53.72 67.32 -3.04
CA ASP A 1023 54.66 67.98 -3.95
C ASP A 1023 55.10 67.06 -5.11
N ILE A 1024 55.21 65.76 -4.85
CA ILE A 1024 55.61 64.73 -5.85
C ILE A 1024 54.50 64.50 -6.89
N ALA A 1025 53.25 64.35 -6.44
CA ALA A 1025 52.10 64.09 -7.30
C ALA A 1025 51.87 65.18 -8.38
N ARG A 1026 52.25 66.43 -8.09
CA ARG A 1026 52.16 67.51 -9.08
C ARG A 1026 53.14 67.32 -10.24
N SER A 1027 54.31 66.74 -10.00
CA SER A 1027 55.35 66.56 -11.03
C SER A 1027 55.02 65.40 -11.99
N THR A 1028 54.34 64.35 -11.50
CA THR A 1028 53.92 63.20 -12.32
C THR A 1028 52.76 63.54 -13.27
N ALA A 1029 51.79 64.35 -12.84
CA ALA A 1029 50.64 64.75 -13.66
C ALA A 1029 51.04 65.41 -15.00
N ALA A 1030 52.12 66.20 -15.00
CA ALA A 1030 52.60 66.90 -16.21
C ALA A 1030 53.09 65.95 -17.34
N ILE A 1031 53.46 64.69 -17.02
CA ILE A 1031 53.90 63.68 -18.00
C ILE A 1031 52.73 63.27 -18.91
N GLY A 1032 51.58 63.00 -18.29
CA GLY A 1032 50.38 62.49 -18.95
C GLY A 1032 49.73 63.49 -19.90
N ASP A 1033 49.62 64.74 -19.45
CA ASP A 1033 48.84 65.79 -20.12
C ASP A 1033 49.49 66.30 -21.41
N GLY A 1034 50.82 66.19 -21.56
CA GLY A 1034 51.52 66.58 -22.78
C GLY A 1034 51.87 65.40 -23.68
N LEU A 1035 52.73 64.51 -23.17
CA LEU A 1035 53.37 63.49 -23.98
C LEU A 1035 52.48 62.26 -24.21
N GLY A 1036 51.63 61.95 -23.23
CA GLY A 1036 50.71 60.83 -23.28
C GLY A 1036 49.64 60.95 -24.36
N GLU A 1037 49.08 62.15 -24.55
CA GLU A 1037 47.99 62.36 -25.52
C GLU A 1037 48.42 62.01 -26.95
N VAL A 1038 49.62 62.43 -27.34
CA VAL A 1038 50.19 62.15 -28.67
C VAL A 1038 50.39 60.65 -28.89
N CYS A 1039 50.83 59.94 -27.86
CA CYS A 1039 51.02 58.50 -27.89
C CYS A 1039 49.70 57.76 -28.12
N ARG A 1040 48.71 58.06 -27.28
CA ARG A 1040 47.40 57.38 -27.28
C ARG A 1040 46.69 57.53 -28.62
N ARG A 1041 46.67 58.75 -29.16
CA ARG A 1041 46.04 59.06 -30.45
C ARG A 1041 46.61 58.22 -31.60
N SER A 1042 47.89 57.87 -31.54
CA SER A 1042 48.61 57.20 -32.64
C SER A 1042 48.52 55.68 -32.57
N PHE A 1043 48.58 55.09 -31.37
CA PHE A 1043 48.77 53.64 -31.20
C PHE A 1043 47.63 52.91 -30.48
N GLN A 1044 46.86 53.59 -29.62
CA GLN A 1044 45.93 52.92 -28.74
C GLN A 1044 44.73 52.31 -29.50
N GLY A 1045 44.37 51.06 -29.16
CA GLY A 1045 43.21 50.36 -29.72
C GLY A 1045 43.36 49.91 -31.18
N ARG A 1046 44.59 49.92 -31.69
CA ARG A 1046 44.90 49.52 -33.07
C ARG A 1046 45.92 48.38 -33.11
N TYR A 1047 45.72 47.46 -34.03
CA TYR A 1047 46.61 46.34 -34.25
C TYR A 1047 47.95 46.81 -34.84
N PRO A 1048 49.10 46.34 -34.35
CA PRO A 1048 49.30 45.18 -33.46
C PRO A 1048 49.42 45.51 -31.96
N PHE A 1049 49.35 46.78 -31.53
CA PHE A 1049 49.42 47.17 -30.10
C PHE A 1049 48.18 46.73 -29.30
N ALA A 1050 47.08 46.47 -29.99
CA ALA A 1050 45.87 45.88 -29.44
C ALA A 1050 45.26 44.91 -30.46
N ASP A 1051 44.65 43.83 -29.99
CA ASP A 1051 43.85 42.96 -30.84
C ASP A 1051 42.60 43.71 -31.35
N SER A 1052 42.64 44.13 -32.61
CA SER A 1052 41.69 45.07 -33.20
C SER A 1052 41.61 44.87 -34.70
N LYS A 1053 40.42 45.07 -35.24
CA LYS A 1053 40.23 45.11 -36.70
C LYS A 1053 40.80 46.38 -37.34
N ARG A 1054 41.06 47.43 -36.54
CA ARG A 1054 41.71 48.67 -37.02
C ARG A 1054 43.20 48.54 -36.82
N GLU A 1055 43.96 48.78 -37.87
CA GLU A 1055 45.42 48.60 -37.85
C GLU A 1055 46.15 49.95 -37.72
N VAL A 1056 47.32 49.94 -37.08
CA VAL A 1056 48.23 51.08 -36.99
C VAL A 1056 48.84 51.33 -38.36
N SER A 1057 48.86 52.61 -38.74
CA SER A 1057 49.57 53.08 -39.92
C SER A 1057 51.07 53.01 -39.68
N VAL A 1058 51.80 52.32 -40.56
CA VAL A 1058 53.26 52.19 -40.47
C VAL A 1058 53.98 53.56 -40.35
N PRO A 1059 53.60 54.63 -41.07
CA PRO A 1059 54.16 55.97 -40.87
C PRO A 1059 54.06 56.56 -39.45
N ASP A 1060 52.93 56.38 -38.75
CA ASP A 1060 52.73 56.93 -37.41
C ASP A 1060 53.66 56.25 -36.40
N PHE A 1061 53.89 54.95 -36.60
CA PHE A 1061 54.84 54.15 -35.84
C PHE A 1061 56.27 54.70 -35.92
N VAL A 1062 56.73 55.08 -37.12
CA VAL A 1062 58.07 55.63 -37.30
C VAL A 1062 58.23 56.98 -36.60
N ARG A 1063 57.27 57.90 -36.73
CA ARG A 1063 57.39 59.28 -36.20
C ARG A 1063 57.55 59.36 -34.68
N PHE A 1064 56.92 58.43 -33.97
CA PHE A 1064 56.89 58.47 -32.51
C PHE A 1064 58.11 57.78 -31.87
N PHE A 1065 58.49 56.62 -32.40
CA PHE A 1065 59.51 55.76 -31.82
C PHE A 1065 60.91 55.93 -32.39
N ALA A 1066 61.09 56.56 -33.56
CA ALA A 1066 62.43 56.72 -34.11
C ALA A 1066 63.36 57.55 -33.18
N PRO A 1067 64.69 57.35 -33.25
CA PRO A 1067 65.65 58.22 -32.57
C PRO A 1067 65.42 59.71 -32.92
N GLY A 1068 65.41 60.59 -31.93
CA GLY A 1068 65.07 62.02 -32.12
C GLY A 1068 63.57 62.32 -32.28
N GLY A 1069 62.71 61.32 -32.08
CA GLY A 1069 61.26 61.47 -32.04
C GLY A 1069 60.73 62.19 -30.79
N ILE A 1070 59.40 62.22 -30.67
CA ILE A 1070 58.67 63.05 -29.71
C ILE A 1070 58.99 62.70 -28.24
N VAL A 1071 59.16 61.41 -27.93
CA VAL A 1071 59.35 60.93 -26.54
C VAL A 1071 60.71 61.31 -25.94
N ASP A 1072 61.79 61.19 -26.73
CA ASP A 1072 63.16 61.39 -26.23
C ASP A 1072 63.44 62.85 -25.80
N SER A 1073 62.78 63.82 -26.45
CA SER A 1073 63.04 65.24 -26.23
C SER A 1073 62.41 65.79 -24.94
N TRP A 1074 61.23 65.29 -24.55
CA TRP A 1074 60.47 65.82 -23.41
C TRP A 1074 61.10 65.49 -22.04
N PHE A 1075 61.65 64.28 -21.89
CA PHE A 1075 62.20 63.78 -20.63
C PHE A 1075 63.34 64.66 -20.09
N LYS A 1076 64.23 65.12 -20.99
CA LYS A 1076 65.43 65.89 -20.63
C LYS A 1076 65.11 67.26 -20.00
N GLN A 1077 63.93 67.84 -20.26
CA GLN A 1077 63.60 69.21 -19.83
C GLN A 1077 62.90 69.30 -18.46
N ASN A 1078 62.12 68.28 -18.06
CA ASN A 1078 61.18 68.42 -16.94
C ASN A 1078 61.54 67.58 -15.70
N LEU A 1079 62.33 66.51 -15.85
CA LEU A 1079 62.50 65.50 -14.79
C LEU A 1079 63.96 65.20 -14.43
N ALA A 1080 64.93 65.67 -15.20
CA ALA A 1080 66.33 65.29 -15.04
C ALA A 1080 66.93 65.59 -13.63
N GLU A 1081 66.54 66.69 -12.97
CA GLU A 1081 67.10 67.05 -11.65
C GLU A 1081 66.41 66.37 -10.46
N LYS A 1082 65.17 65.91 -10.66
CA LYS A 1082 64.31 65.31 -9.62
C LYS A 1082 64.39 63.77 -9.61
N VAL A 1083 64.90 63.17 -10.69
CA VAL A 1083 64.92 61.73 -10.94
C VAL A 1083 66.34 61.18 -10.97
N ASP A 1084 66.48 59.93 -10.57
CA ASP A 1084 67.69 59.12 -10.60
C ASP A 1084 67.54 57.99 -11.64
N THR A 1085 68.30 58.05 -12.75
CA THR A 1085 68.27 57.10 -13.89
C THR A 1085 69.38 56.04 -13.85
N SER A 1086 70.19 56.03 -12.79
CA SER A 1086 71.31 55.09 -12.64
C SER A 1086 70.87 53.68 -12.21
N HIS A 1087 69.60 53.53 -11.82
CA HIS A 1087 68.99 52.29 -11.37
C HIS A 1087 67.82 51.92 -12.28
N TYR A 1088 67.59 50.62 -12.49
CA TYR A 1088 66.38 50.12 -13.15
C TYR A 1088 65.45 49.47 -12.09
N PRO A 1089 64.18 49.90 -11.98
CA PRO A 1089 63.53 51.02 -12.66
C PRO A 1089 63.97 52.41 -12.13
N TRP A 1090 63.75 53.46 -12.92
CA TRP A 1090 64.11 54.86 -12.58
C TRP A 1090 63.26 55.43 -11.40
N ARG A 1091 63.80 56.31 -10.49
CA ARG A 1091 63.11 56.82 -9.26
C ARG A 1091 63.32 58.30 -8.84
N PHE A 1092 62.47 58.88 -7.97
CA PHE A 1092 62.56 60.25 -7.40
C PHE A 1092 63.49 60.37 -6.15
N LYS A 1093 64.25 61.47 -6.03
CA LYS A 1093 65.20 61.68 -4.90
C LYS A 1093 64.52 61.80 -3.53
N GLY A 1094 65.13 61.21 -2.49
CA GLY A 1094 64.61 61.25 -1.10
C GLY A 1094 63.40 60.34 -0.86
N THR A 1095 62.98 59.60 -1.88
CA THR A 1095 61.84 58.68 -1.81
C THR A 1095 62.16 57.39 -2.58
N SER A 1096 61.23 56.43 -2.50
CA SER A 1096 61.25 55.20 -3.30
C SER A 1096 60.31 55.27 -4.51
N ASN A 1097 59.77 56.44 -4.87
CA ASN A 1097 58.73 56.57 -5.90
C ASN A 1097 59.32 56.50 -7.33
N THR A 1098 58.78 55.65 -8.20
CA THR A 1098 59.19 55.43 -9.61
C THR A 1098 58.11 55.83 -10.63
N GLU A 1099 57.02 56.42 -10.16
CA GLU A 1099 55.78 56.63 -10.91
C GLU A 1099 55.96 57.56 -12.13
N GLY A 1100 55.39 57.16 -13.27
CA GLY A 1100 55.44 57.90 -14.54
C GLY A 1100 56.72 57.72 -15.37
N LEU A 1101 57.73 57.02 -14.85
CA LEU A 1101 59.04 56.90 -15.51
C LEU A 1101 59.16 55.71 -16.48
N ALA A 1102 58.41 54.63 -16.26
CA ALA A 1102 58.46 53.39 -17.06
C ALA A 1102 58.13 53.58 -18.56
N PHE A 1103 57.26 54.53 -18.89
CA PHE A 1103 56.93 54.85 -20.29
C PHE A 1103 58.18 55.19 -21.12
N PHE A 1104 59.07 55.98 -20.53
CA PHE A 1104 60.32 56.37 -21.18
C PHE A 1104 61.26 55.18 -21.33
N GLU A 1105 61.20 54.20 -20.42
CA GLU A 1105 61.95 52.95 -20.50
C GLU A 1105 61.44 52.06 -21.65
N GLN A 1106 60.12 51.87 -21.82
CA GLN A 1106 59.54 51.01 -22.87
C GLN A 1106 59.70 51.57 -24.29
N ALA A 1107 59.54 52.89 -24.45
CA ALA A 1107 59.72 53.55 -25.75
C ALA A 1107 61.15 53.33 -26.28
N ALA A 1108 62.13 53.21 -25.38
CA ALA A 1108 63.49 52.87 -25.75
C ALA A 1108 63.64 51.43 -26.28
N ALA A 1109 62.82 50.48 -25.83
CA ALA A 1109 62.87 49.06 -26.22
C ALA A 1109 62.26 48.78 -27.61
N ILE A 1110 61.07 49.32 -27.93
CA ILE A 1110 60.44 49.15 -29.27
C ILE A 1110 61.36 49.63 -30.37
N ARG A 1111 62.01 50.77 -30.13
CA ARG A 1111 62.96 51.39 -31.05
C ARG A 1111 64.10 50.44 -31.41
N ALA A 1112 64.49 49.53 -30.52
CA ALA A 1112 65.55 48.56 -30.77
C ALA A 1112 65.12 47.37 -31.64
N LEU A 1113 63.84 46.96 -31.62
CA LEU A 1113 63.37 45.72 -32.29
C LEU A 1113 63.06 45.93 -33.78
N PHE A 1114 62.23 46.91 -34.12
CA PHE A 1114 61.68 47.09 -35.47
C PHE A 1114 62.56 47.92 -36.41
N PHE A 1115 63.56 48.64 -35.88
CA PHE A 1115 64.44 49.54 -36.64
C PHE A 1115 65.89 49.04 -36.64
N SER A 1116 66.05 47.71 -36.74
CA SER A 1116 67.32 46.98 -36.63
C SER A 1116 67.89 46.45 -37.96
N GLY A 1117 67.12 46.50 -39.06
CA GLY A 1117 67.57 46.09 -40.40
C GLY A 1117 68.47 47.14 -41.09
N ASP A 1118 68.91 46.86 -42.32
CA ASP A 1118 69.88 47.71 -43.04
C ASP A 1118 69.45 49.19 -43.21
N ASP A 1119 68.14 49.48 -43.12
CA ASP A 1119 67.57 50.82 -43.14
C ASP A 1119 66.81 51.07 -41.82
N ASN A 1120 67.45 51.75 -40.85
CA ASN A 1120 66.90 52.07 -39.49
C ASN A 1120 65.68 53.01 -39.50
N GLN A 1121 65.05 53.20 -40.66
CA GLN A 1121 63.84 53.99 -40.87
C GLN A 1121 62.64 53.13 -41.32
N LYS A 1122 62.79 51.81 -41.58
CA LYS A 1122 61.70 50.92 -42.06
C LYS A 1122 61.60 49.57 -41.29
N PRO A 1123 60.38 49.06 -41.02
CA PRO A 1123 60.18 47.76 -40.31
C PRO A 1123 60.12 46.52 -41.23
N ALA A 1124 60.74 45.39 -40.84
CA ALA A 1124 60.74 44.08 -41.56
C ALA A 1124 61.04 42.84 -40.66
N LEU A 1125 60.57 41.61 -41.01
CA LEU A 1125 60.77 40.32 -40.28
C LEU A 1125 60.95 39.06 -41.20
N ASN A 1126 61.88 38.12 -40.92
CA ASN A 1126 62.18 36.93 -41.77
C ASN A 1126 62.11 35.58 -40.99
N PHE A 1127 61.63 34.45 -41.57
CA PHE A 1127 61.47 33.15 -40.85
C PHE A 1127 61.39 31.84 -41.70
N SER A 1128 61.18 30.65 -41.12
CA SER A 1128 60.98 29.36 -41.84
C SER A 1128 59.95 28.42 -41.17
N ALA A 1129 59.40 27.39 -41.85
CA ALA A 1129 58.29 26.52 -41.41
C ALA A 1129 58.43 25.01 -41.77
N THR A 1130 58.01 24.10 -40.88
CA THR A 1130 58.06 22.62 -41.08
C THR A 1130 56.86 21.90 -40.43
N VAL A 1131 56.18 20.96 -41.12
CA VAL A 1131 55.11 20.14 -40.52
C VAL A 1131 55.72 19.01 -39.68
N ARG A 1132 55.50 19.02 -38.36
CA ARG A 1132 56.06 18.04 -37.41
C ARG A 1132 55.16 16.86 -37.12
N PHE A 1133 53.86 17.10 -37.08
CA PHE A 1133 52.88 16.05 -36.78
C PHE A 1133 51.61 16.26 -37.59
N LEU A 1134 51.07 15.15 -38.10
CA LEU A 1134 49.76 15.07 -38.75
C LEU A 1134 49.00 13.87 -38.17
N ALA A 1135 47.76 14.07 -37.73
CA ALA A 1135 46.95 12.99 -37.17
C ALA A 1135 46.74 11.84 -38.18
N PRO A 1136 46.79 10.56 -37.77
CA PRO A 1136 46.65 9.42 -38.68
C PRO A 1136 45.33 9.39 -39.46
N GLU A 1137 44.25 9.93 -38.91
CA GLU A 1137 42.95 10.02 -39.58
C GLU A 1137 42.93 11.06 -40.71
N VAL A 1138 43.89 11.99 -40.73
CA VAL A 1138 44.05 13.00 -41.78
C VAL A 1138 45.02 12.48 -42.83
N ARG A 1139 44.59 12.43 -44.09
CA ARG A 1139 45.39 12.01 -45.23
C ARG A 1139 46.40 13.07 -45.69
N GLU A 1140 46.01 14.34 -45.71
CA GLU A 1140 46.79 15.43 -46.28
C GLU A 1140 46.56 16.78 -45.59
N PHE A 1141 47.62 17.58 -45.43
CA PHE A 1141 47.66 18.96 -44.96
C PHE A 1141 48.30 19.90 -46.00
N ILE A 1142 47.75 21.10 -46.18
CA ILE A 1142 48.24 22.11 -47.12
C ILE A 1142 48.24 23.49 -46.44
N LEU A 1143 49.37 24.21 -46.50
CA LEU A 1143 49.54 25.61 -46.05
C LEU A 1143 50.12 26.45 -47.19
N SER A 1144 49.63 27.66 -47.44
CA SER A 1144 50.17 28.57 -48.47
C SER A 1144 50.41 29.96 -47.91
N PHE A 1145 51.58 30.53 -48.20
CA PHE A 1145 52.04 31.87 -47.80
C PHE A 1145 52.42 32.68 -49.03
N ASN A 1146 51.62 33.68 -49.39
CA ASN A 1146 51.88 34.56 -50.54
C ASN A 1146 52.23 33.79 -51.84
N GLY A 1147 51.58 32.63 -52.07
CA GLY A 1147 51.77 31.78 -53.23
C GLY A 1147 52.77 30.62 -53.04
N GLU A 1148 53.57 30.61 -51.98
CA GLU A 1148 54.42 29.48 -51.61
C GLU A 1148 53.65 28.45 -50.78
N ALA A 1149 53.50 27.22 -51.29
CA ALA A 1149 52.67 26.19 -50.67
C ALA A 1149 53.47 25.01 -50.09
N LEU A 1150 53.24 24.72 -48.81
CA LEU A 1150 53.70 23.55 -48.06
C LEU A 1150 52.60 22.47 -48.03
N LYS A 1151 52.84 21.32 -48.69
CA LYS A 1151 51.91 20.17 -48.74
C LYS A 1151 52.52 18.95 -48.06
N TYR A 1152 51.74 18.23 -47.24
CA TYR A 1152 52.23 17.09 -46.47
C TYR A 1152 51.17 15.98 -46.33
N ALA A 1153 51.53 14.74 -46.67
CA ALA A 1153 50.65 13.56 -46.64
C ALA A 1153 51.38 12.30 -46.13
N HIS A 1154 51.74 12.30 -44.83
CA HIS A 1154 52.47 11.21 -44.15
C HIS A 1154 53.78 10.75 -44.84
N GLY A 1155 54.44 11.66 -45.55
CA GLY A 1155 55.77 11.46 -46.15
C GLY A 1155 56.91 11.88 -45.21
N PRO A 1156 58.15 11.99 -45.71
CA PRO A 1156 59.27 12.53 -44.91
C PRO A 1156 59.09 14.03 -44.59
N LEU A 1157 59.66 14.49 -43.47
CA LEU A 1157 59.62 15.89 -43.03
C LEU A 1157 60.43 16.80 -43.98
N THR A 1158 59.84 17.90 -44.45
CA THR A 1158 60.50 18.91 -45.31
C THR A 1158 60.33 20.32 -44.75
N VAL A 1159 61.39 21.14 -44.79
CA VAL A 1159 61.45 22.53 -44.30
C VAL A 1159 61.23 23.52 -45.45
N GLN A 1160 60.48 24.60 -45.22
CA GLN A 1160 60.19 25.67 -46.19
C GLN A 1160 60.48 27.06 -45.58
N ALA A 1161 61.25 27.94 -46.24
CA ALA A 1161 61.55 29.30 -45.76
C ALA A 1161 60.47 30.33 -46.16
N LEU A 1162 60.19 31.34 -45.32
CA LEU A 1162 59.09 32.32 -45.47
C LEU A 1162 59.52 33.75 -45.02
N ASN A 1163 58.97 34.82 -45.59
CA ASN A 1163 59.33 36.22 -45.25
C ASN A 1163 58.09 37.12 -45.10
N TRP A 1164 58.09 38.00 -44.09
CA TRP A 1164 57.13 39.09 -43.95
C TRP A 1164 57.80 40.48 -44.00
N SER A 1165 57.37 41.27 -44.98
CA SER A 1165 57.63 42.70 -45.00
C SER A 1165 56.31 43.45 -45.16
N ALA A 1166 56.19 44.60 -44.50
CA ALA A 1166 54.98 45.41 -44.60
C ALA A 1166 54.91 46.11 -45.98
N VAL A 1167 54.42 45.40 -47.00
CA VAL A 1167 54.22 45.90 -48.38
C VAL A 1167 52.73 46.21 -48.64
N ARG A 1168 52.46 47.16 -49.55
CA ARG A 1168 51.15 47.84 -49.71
C ARG A 1168 49.99 47.02 -50.29
N GLN A 1169 50.23 45.89 -50.99
CA GLN A 1169 49.16 45.01 -51.50
C GLN A 1169 49.16 43.72 -50.68
N GLY A 1170 48.10 43.51 -49.90
CA GLY A 1170 48.07 42.68 -48.70
C GLY A 1170 48.67 41.28 -48.86
N SER A 1171 49.44 40.86 -47.87
CA SER A 1171 49.88 39.46 -47.76
C SER A 1171 48.66 38.57 -47.49
N GLU A 1172 48.61 37.40 -48.14
CA GLU A 1172 47.56 36.40 -48.00
C GLU A 1172 48.14 35.04 -47.57
N ILE A 1173 47.49 34.41 -46.59
CA ILE A 1173 47.89 33.13 -45.98
C ILE A 1173 46.68 32.18 -45.95
N SER A 1174 46.83 30.90 -46.30
CA SER A 1174 45.73 29.89 -46.30
C SER A 1174 46.12 28.48 -45.84
N MET A 1175 45.19 27.71 -45.27
CA MET A 1175 45.43 26.40 -44.63
C MET A 1175 44.27 25.38 -44.80
N ALA A 1176 44.55 24.09 -45.11
CA ALA A 1176 43.54 23.06 -45.42
C ALA A 1176 43.91 21.60 -44.97
N LEU A 1177 42.91 20.75 -44.67
CA LEU A 1177 43.02 19.33 -44.20
C LEU A 1177 42.05 18.34 -44.92
N ARG A 1178 42.45 17.07 -45.17
CA ARG A 1178 41.64 16.02 -45.89
C ARG A 1178 41.64 14.62 -45.20
N GLU A 1179 40.52 13.84 -45.18
CA GLU A 1179 40.33 12.50 -44.49
C GLU A 1179 39.90 11.31 -45.42
N ASP A 1180 39.88 10.04 -44.93
CA ASP A 1180 39.80 8.78 -45.74
C ASP A 1180 38.40 8.09 -45.89
N GLN A 1181 37.39 8.34 -45.03
CA GLN A 1181 35.97 8.00 -45.31
C GLN A 1181 35.17 9.29 -45.49
N ALA A 1182 34.26 9.33 -46.47
CA ALA A 1182 33.65 10.52 -47.05
C ALA A 1182 33.04 11.57 -46.09
N GLY A 1183 33.91 12.35 -45.45
CA GLY A 1183 33.66 13.64 -44.82
C GLY A 1183 34.94 14.48 -44.86
N ALA A 1184 34.93 15.61 -45.58
CA ALA A 1184 36.02 16.59 -45.61
C ALA A 1184 35.81 17.70 -44.56
N LEU A 1185 36.89 18.32 -44.07
CA LEU A 1185 36.90 19.47 -43.16
C LEU A 1185 37.00 20.82 -43.92
N PRO A 1186 36.57 21.97 -43.34
CA PRO A 1186 36.68 23.30 -43.96
C PRO A 1186 38.10 23.91 -43.93
N ASP A 1187 38.43 24.74 -44.94
CA ASP A 1187 39.74 25.42 -45.15
C ASP A 1187 39.75 26.86 -44.50
N LEU A 1188 40.91 27.37 -44.06
CA LEU A 1188 41.10 28.66 -43.32
C LEU A 1188 41.98 29.68 -44.11
N HIS A 1189 41.72 31.00 -43.98
CA HIS A 1189 42.43 32.09 -44.74
C HIS A 1189 42.61 33.41 -43.94
N TRP A 1190 43.73 34.14 -44.14
CA TRP A 1190 44.09 35.44 -43.50
C TRP A 1190 44.70 36.46 -44.50
N GLN A 1191 44.37 37.75 -44.40
CA GLN A 1191 44.84 38.84 -45.31
C GLN A 1191 45.09 40.18 -44.58
N GLY A 1192 46.05 41.02 -45.01
CA GLY A 1192 46.32 42.38 -44.48
C GLY A 1192 47.81 42.80 -44.39
N PRO A 1193 48.16 44.08 -44.11
CA PRO A 1193 49.55 44.50 -43.90
C PRO A 1193 50.17 43.80 -42.69
N TRP A 1194 49.38 43.47 -41.67
CA TRP A 1194 49.82 42.69 -40.53
C TRP A 1194 49.40 41.21 -40.59
N ALA A 1195 49.16 40.64 -41.78
CA ALA A 1195 48.70 39.26 -41.95
C ALA A 1195 49.54 38.20 -41.25
N LEU A 1196 50.87 38.41 -41.14
CA LEU A 1196 51.75 37.51 -40.39
C LEU A 1196 51.30 37.38 -38.94
N LEU A 1197 51.09 38.51 -38.27
CA LEU A 1197 50.70 38.50 -36.87
C LEU A 1197 49.29 37.89 -36.73
N HIS A 1198 48.35 38.18 -37.65
CA HIS A 1198 47.00 37.56 -37.63
C HIS A 1198 47.02 36.04 -37.79
N TRP A 1199 47.92 35.52 -38.62
CA TRP A 1199 48.09 34.09 -38.78
C TRP A 1199 48.74 33.44 -37.55
N LEU A 1200 49.74 34.09 -36.95
CA LEU A 1200 50.34 33.62 -35.70
C LEU A 1200 49.29 33.58 -34.59
N ASP A 1201 48.48 34.63 -34.47
CA ASP A 1201 47.38 34.71 -33.49
C ASP A 1201 46.33 33.61 -33.69
N ALA A 1202 46.20 33.04 -34.89
CA ALA A 1202 45.20 32.03 -35.20
C ALA A 1202 45.62 30.59 -34.83
N ALA A 1203 46.83 30.37 -34.32
CA ALA A 1203 47.24 29.09 -33.79
C ALA A 1203 46.57 28.80 -32.43
N GLU A 1204 46.03 27.59 -32.26
CA GLU A 1204 45.37 27.20 -31.01
C GLU A 1204 46.38 27.06 -29.87
N THR A 1205 47.60 26.63 -30.21
CA THR A 1205 48.69 26.55 -29.25
C THR A 1205 49.98 26.99 -29.93
N ILE A 1206 50.69 27.92 -29.29
CA ILE A 1206 52.06 28.31 -29.65
C ILE A 1206 52.95 27.90 -28.49
N ARG A 1207 53.97 27.11 -28.77
CA ARG A 1207 54.92 26.63 -27.77
C ARG A 1207 56.33 26.92 -28.22
N ASP A 1208 57.13 27.54 -27.36
CA ASP A 1208 58.56 27.63 -27.61
C ASP A 1208 59.19 26.25 -27.45
N THR A 1209 59.96 25.83 -28.45
CA THR A 1209 60.85 24.69 -28.35
C THR A 1209 62.15 25.13 -27.67
N PRO A 1210 62.86 24.21 -26.99
CA PRO A 1210 64.11 24.53 -26.29
C PRO A 1210 65.19 25.16 -27.17
N ASP A 1211 65.13 24.91 -28.48
CA ASP A 1211 66.07 25.42 -29.48
C ASP A 1211 65.72 26.84 -29.97
N GLY A 1212 64.72 27.50 -29.36
CA GLY A 1212 64.29 28.87 -29.71
C GLY A 1212 63.29 28.95 -30.87
N ASN A 1213 62.86 27.80 -31.40
CA ASN A 1213 61.89 27.70 -32.49
C ASN A 1213 60.46 27.58 -31.94
N LEU A 1214 59.48 28.11 -32.65
CA LEU A 1214 58.08 28.13 -32.25
C LEU A 1214 57.35 26.91 -32.80
N LEU A 1215 56.64 26.14 -31.97
CA LEU A 1215 55.79 25.04 -32.41
C LEU A 1215 54.32 25.45 -32.28
N LEU A 1216 53.66 25.58 -33.42
CA LEU A 1216 52.27 25.98 -33.54
C LEU A 1216 51.42 24.75 -33.82
N GLN A 1217 50.32 24.62 -33.08
CA GLN A 1217 49.37 23.53 -33.22
C GLN A 1217 48.00 24.07 -33.62
N TRP A 1218 47.35 23.33 -34.53
CA TRP A 1218 45.95 23.50 -34.91
C TRP A 1218 45.21 22.16 -34.75
N GLY A 1219 43.99 22.21 -34.20
CA GLY A 1219 43.13 21.04 -33.98
C GLY A 1219 43.56 20.12 -32.83
N ASN A 1220 42.65 19.22 -32.42
CA ASN A 1220 42.84 18.27 -31.32
C ASN A 1220 42.48 16.81 -31.68
N GLY A 1221 42.99 15.86 -30.89
CA GLY A 1221 42.68 14.43 -31.01
C GLY A 1221 42.92 13.89 -32.42
N LYS A 1222 41.85 13.43 -33.09
CA LYS A 1222 41.88 12.80 -34.42
C LYS A 1222 42.16 13.78 -35.58
N LYS A 1223 42.30 15.09 -35.31
CA LYS A 1223 42.43 16.14 -36.36
C LYS A 1223 43.58 17.12 -36.11
N ARG A 1224 44.59 16.71 -35.34
CA ARG A 1224 45.73 17.55 -34.92
C ARG A 1224 46.79 17.72 -36.02
N VAL A 1225 47.27 18.97 -36.15
CA VAL A 1225 48.42 19.37 -36.98
C VAL A 1225 49.39 20.16 -36.11
N GLU A 1226 50.69 19.91 -36.27
CA GLU A 1226 51.74 20.72 -35.65
C GLU A 1226 52.74 21.21 -36.70
N LEU A 1227 53.01 22.52 -36.71
CA LEU A 1227 54.06 23.18 -37.50
C LEU A 1227 55.12 23.77 -36.57
N GLN A 1228 56.39 23.76 -36.99
CA GLN A 1228 57.47 24.45 -36.30
C GLN A 1228 58.00 25.62 -37.15
N LEU A 1229 58.19 26.80 -36.54
CA LEU A 1229 58.78 28.02 -37.12
C LEU A 1229 60.09 28.42 -36.47
N ASP A 1230 60.98 29.05 -37.23
CA ASP A 1230 62.29 29.55 -36.77
C ASP A 1230 62.52 30.97 -37.31
N GLY A 1231 63.02 31.90 -36.46
CA GLY A 1231 63.48 33.25 -36.85
C GLY A 1231 62.66 34.47 -36.40
N LEU A 1232 61.53 34.30 -35.69
CA LEU A 1232 60.60 35.41 -35.37
C LEU A 1232 60.71 36.04 -33.98
N ALA A 1233 61.40 35.43 -33.01
CA ALA A 1233 61.47 35.92 -31.63
C ALA A 1233 62.82 36.60 -31.30
N VAL A 1234 62.82 37.69 -30.51
CA VAL A 1234 64.05 38.37 -30.02
C VAL A 1234 63.98 38.47 -28.49
N ASN A 1235 65.03 38.01 -27.79
CA ASN A 1235 65.06 37.88 -26.31
C ASN A 1235 63.87 37.08 -25.73
N GLY A 1236 63.34 36.12 -26.50
CA GLY A 1236 62.20 35.30 -26.10
C GLY A 1236 60.85 36.01 -26.15
N ALA A 1237 60.77 37.27 -26.60
CA ALA A 1237 59.52 37.99 -26.79
C ALA A 1237 59.16 38.04 -28.28
N MET A 1238 57.90 37.73 -28.61
CA MET A 1238 57.43 37.82 -29.98
C MET A 1238 57.22 39.29 -30.36
N PRO A 1239 57.36 39.66 -31.65
CA PRO A 1239 57.10 41.02 -32.11
C PRO A 1239 55.68 41.51 -31.79
N GLY A 1240 54.71 40.59 -31.76
CA GLY A 1240 53.37 40.86 -31.27
C GLY A 1240 53.37 41.27 -29.80
N ASP A 1241 54.11 40.57 -28.94
CA ASP A 1241 54.11 40.79 -27.50
C ASP A 1241 54.75 42.13 -27.13
N VAL A 1242 55.92 42.46 -27.70
CA VAL A 1242 56.62 43.72 -27.39
C VAL A 1242 55.78 44.95 -27.77
N LEU A 1243 55.01 44.88 -28.85
CA LEU A 1243 54.10 45.95 -29.24
C LEU A 1243 52.83 45.94 -28.40
N ARG A 1244 52.30 44.77 -28.06
CA ARG A 1244 51.13 44.65 -27.18
C ARG A 1244 51.42 45.08 -25.75
N ASP A 1245 52.66 45.00 -25.29
CA ASP A 1245 53.08 45.37 -23.93
C ASP A 1245 53.38 46.87 -23.77
N PHE A 1246 53.56 47.59 -24.87
CA PHE A 1246 53.80 49.02 -24.81
C PHE A 1246 52.54 49.79 -24.43
N ARG A 1247 52.70 50.71 -23.47
CA ARG A 1247 51.60 51.52 -22.94
C ARG A 1247 51.92 53.00 -23.05
N CYS A 1248 50.97 53.74 -23.61
CA CYS A 1248 51.02 55.19 -23.61
C CYS A 1248 50.68 55.72 -22.20
N PRO A 1249 51.42 56.71 -21.67
CA PRO A 1249 51.18 57.24 -20.35
C PRO A 1249 49.86 58.00 -20.42
N GLU A 1250 49.03 57.86 -19.41
CA GLU A 1250 47.69 58.43 -19.40
C GLU A 1250 47.75 59.86 -18.85
N THR A 1251 46.86 60.75 -19.31
CA THR A 1251 46.61 62.02 -18.62
C THR A 1251 46.29 61.70 -17.18
N GLY A 1252 46.76 62.52 -16.24
CA GLY A 1252 46.50 62.35 -14.81
C GLY A 1252 45.03 62.65 -14.49
N THR A 1253 44.11 61.92 -15.09
CA THR A 1253 42.71 61.87 -14.72
C THR A 1253 42.51 60.53 -14.03
N GLN A 1254 42.55 60.58 -12.70
CA GLN A 1254 41.88 59.59 -11.87
C GLN A 1254 40.40 59.62 -12.24
N ASP A 1255 40.01 58.74 -13.16
CA ASP A 1255 38.73 58.03 -13.22
C ASP A 1255 38.72 57.24 -14.53
N ASP A 1256 39.09 55.96 -14.44
CA ASP A 1256 38.45 54.86 -15.18
C ASP A 1256 38.95 53.52 -14.61
N ALA A 1257 38.46 53.23 -13.40
CA ALA A 1257 38.04 51.87 -13.06
C ALA A 1257 36.51 51.93 -12.88
N LEU A 1258 35.81 51.77 -14.00
CA LEU A 1258 34.42 51.31 -14.07
C LEU A 1258 34.39 49.99 -14.84
#